data_AF-A0A2S6X3D6-F1
#
_entry.id   AF-A0A2S6X3D6-F1
#
_cell.length_a   1.000
_cell.length_b   1.000
_cell.length_c   1.000
_cell.angle_alpha   90.00
_cell.angle_beta   90.00
_cell.angle_gamma   90.00
#
_symmetry.space_group_name_H-M   'P 1'
#
loop_
_entity.id
_entity.type
_entity.pdbx_description
1 polymer ?
#
loop_
_entity_poly.entity_id
_entity_poly.type
_entity_poly.pdbx_seq_one_letter_code
_entity_poly.pdbx_strand_id
1 'polypeptide(L)'
;MVTLKMEVGPEEGDTTLETLVTKAVGTGLTKVQELADLFVLPYRVVLDVVTSLWTRGLLTIDLQSGALELSDGGRDSIRAAAGTALAEGSTTQETRAYLFEPITGSFFAEREGTPRAAPAALRAPVDHSLKASDLPPRDLLAAVRAATRYGGGAGFRRRILNISFGNPLLQPPDEIRWYTVGVQVRTDEDSGRLTVSVSDAGKRFWSARAESRFQEYFARLGDKQPDSALVQALRGRASRVLLEPEGAPQLLSRLAAQVEKLPTTEAAHTAQAQRTLEELGRRIQQRLRALLQARAGLEPIESVQGHEWALKYLLEKAQRQIVIVSPAIRYSTLSGLLPDLRAALRRKVRVVVSSGRTISDTPAPEVRTALNELAAKYPGQVLLSSASARTAGCVVVQDNARAYVSAHSPLDLVSGFAGEMTGLLVEPSKYGPALPGCVTELLLWVRRSGFAGQNRLEILTQESEFPEAEAGPAEPFGAESTETPLPPGPADGTPEMLRIWAASWREYQAALRDTVRQATDEAPSVELVEDGSHQDYLWQALHGATTRLVLADGRISPRAATERVARAMRERAESGVAVHLVQPSPGRDAEVQSFTGVVESTPGITVHRRRTGVRVVVCDDTLQLGSFAPLGRNSVRAEGTGTASQVGVRVYGAGFVADVLSRLGVAQEPEHEPARRETGPPVSRVTDGAIAAYAALEKARAAHAEGRYGEVMTEVLGELDDPWRVLEVWEEREVPVADLRRGAAMLLRSADRVPAVHRLRWARWLVRDAWRRYAFFEAALIGRILPNDGEPLTVAVCTAVLPLEFGPVGGALEVSALEVEAPRDQSAAAVGGLAETLLWGGPAGGQVVGLLQEALPPRWREFADFVAELGPLDGGLPLNAFSAQLATTMTAAEVGERWAELARRIDEIRRRRQRFNFDSGQAWHDGMFAADGFLTLIDAAATDPALRPALGSGLPSDVRRHVDRLVAAAGQERIQWGRQTSYLNRVEALVLEARSLSAAASRADAETAVPVAFRGFAVRTARAWDGLFSEADVLPPPYRHPALALLQRLEPVATWARVHA
;
A
#
# COMPACT_ATOMS: atom_id res chain seq x y z
N MET A 1 -3.97 -31.98 -27.86
CA MET A 1 -3.91 -32.58 -26.50
C MET A 1 -2.46 -32.95 -26.19
N VAL A 2 -2.00 -32.89 -24.93
CA VAL A 2 -0.63 -33.22 -24.51
C VAL A 2 -0.68 -34.11 -23.26
N THR A 3 0.11 -35.18 -23.25
CA THR A 3 0.20 -36.12 -22.13
C THR A 3 1.39 -35.76 -21.23
N LEU A 4 1.14 -35.55 -19.94
CA LEU A 4 2.16 -35.19 -18.95
C LEU A 4 2.33 -36.31 -17.93
N LYS A 5 3.58 -36.59 -17.54
CA LYS A 5 3.90 -37.45 -16.40
C LYS A 5 4.03 -36.60 -15.15
N MET A 6 3.29 -36.95 -14.12
CA MET A 6 3.14 -36.18 -12.89
C MET A 6 3.54 -37.05 -11.71
N GLU A 7 4.30 -36.47 -10.79
CA GLU A 7 4.58 -37.08 -9.50
C GLU A 7 3.63 -36.47 -8.46
N VAL A 8 2.78 -37.28 -7.85
CA VAL A 8 1.76 -36.82 -6.90
C VAL A 8 1.95 -37.45 -5.52
N GLY A 9 1.73 -36.65 -4.47
CA GLY A 9 1.75 -37.07 -3.07
C GLY A 9 0.45 -36.73 -2.32
N PRO A 10 0.29 -37.15 -1.04
CA PRO A 10 -0.92 -36.91 -0.25
C PRO A 10 -1.21 -35.41 -0.01
N GLU A 11 -2.49 -35.05 0.23
CA GLU A 11 -2.95 -33.66 0.46
C GLU A 11 -2.54 -33.10 1.82
N GLU A 12 -2.72 -33.89 2.88
CA GLU A 12 -2.27 -33.62 4.24
C GLU A 12 -1.40 -34.79 4.67
N GLY A 13 -0.09 -34.63 4.49
CA GLY A 13 0.91 -35.60 4.93
C GLY A 13 2.23 -34.85 5.06
N ASP A 14 2.91 -35.07 6.16
CA ASP A 14 4.24 -34.53 6.38
C ASP A 14 5.14 -34.91 5.20
N THR A 15 5.90 -33.94 4.69
CA THR A 15 6.98 -34.28 3.76
C THR A 15 7.92 -35.29 4.44
N THR A 16 8.64 -36.13 3.68
CA THR A 16 9.57 -37.10 4.27
C THR A 16 10.53 -36.44 5.27
N LEU A 17 10.95 -35.19 4.99
CA LEU A 17 11.78 -34.40 5.89
C LEU A 17 11.04 -33.92 7.13
N GLU A 18 9.79 -33.45 7.01
CA GLU A 18 8.93 -33.10 8.15
C GLU A 18 8.69 -34.30 9.08
N THR A 19 8.39 -35.48 8.56
CA THR A 19 8.23 -36.69 9.37
C THR A 19 9.51 -37.06 10.11
N LEU A 20 10.65 -36.93 9.44
CA LEU A 20 11.96 -37.20 10.03
C LEU A 20 12.31 -36.18 11.12
N VAL A 21 12.02 -34.89 10.90
CA VAL A 21 12.20 -33.82 11.89
C VAL A 21 11.30 -34.04 13.10
N THR A 22 10.01 -34.33 12.91
CA THR A 22 9.06 -34.63 13.99
C THR A 22 9.51 -35.85 14.81
N LYS A 23 10.01 -36.91 14.15
CA LYS A 23 10.57 -38.08 14.85
C LYS A 23 11.87 -37.76 15.61
N ALA A 24 12.75 -36.97 15.01
CA ALA A 24 14.02 -36.56 15.62
C ALA A 24 13.80 -35.72 16.88
N VAL A 25 12.83 -34.79 16.85
CA VAL A 25 12.39 -34.05 18.04
C VAL A 25 11.77 -34.99 19.08
N GLY A 26 10.95 -35.96 18.64
CA GLY A 26 10.40 -36.99 19.52
C GLY A 26 11.43 -37.92 20.18
N THR A 27 12.64 -38.02 19.62
CA THR A 27 13.77 -38.75 20.21
C THR A 27 14.66 -37.90 21.12
N GLY A 28 14.32 -36.62 21.33
CA GLY A 28 15.01 -35.73 22.28
C GLY A 28 15.97 -34.72 21.66
N LEU A 29 15.96 -34.53 20.34
CA LEU A 29 16.70 -33.44 19.69
C LEU A 29 15.87 -32.16 19.73
N THR A 30 16.34 -31.18 20.48
CA THR A 30 15.51 -30.02 20.85
C THR A 30 15.94 -28.75 20.15
N LYS A 31 16.99 -28.76 19.32
CA LYS A 31 17.47 -27.56 18.63
C LYS A 31 17.50 -27.71 17.12
N VAL A 32 17.18 -26.63 16.40
CA VAL A 32 17.22 -26.56 14.93
C VAL A 32 18.63 -26.88 14.39
N GLN A 33 19.68 -26.44 15.08
CA GLN A 33 21.06 -26.72 14.69
C GLN A 33 21.38 -28.22 14.77
N GLU A 34 20.93 -28.91 15.82
CA GLU A 34 21.13 -30.35 15.98
C GLU A 34 20.40 -31.15 14.88
N LEU A 35 19.21 -30.68 14.48
CA LEU A 35 18.46 -31.26 13.37
C LEU A 35 19.14 -30.98 12.01
N ALA A 36 19.69 -29.80 11.80
CA ALA A 36 20.46 -29.44 10.60
C ALA A 36 21.72 -30.30 10.47
N ASP A 37 22.44 -30.51 11.57
CA ASP A 37 23.63 -31.34 11.64
C ASP A 37 23.28 -32.83 11.42
N LEU A 38 22.15 -33.31 12.00
CA LEU A 38 21.68 -34.68 11.81
C LEU A 38 21.31 -35.01 10.35
N PHE A 39 20.59 -34.10 9.69
CA PHE A 39 20.12 -34.31 8.32
C PHE A 39 21.12 -33.86 7.24
N VAL A 40 22.24 -33.25 7.64
CA VAL A 40 23.25 -32.68 6.73
C VAL A 40 22.59 -31.68 5.75
N LEU A 41 21.73 -30.82 6.28
CA LEU A 41 21.01 -29.80 5.52
C LEU A 41 21.38 -28.39 6.01
N PRO A 42 21.34 -27.37 5.13
CA PRO A 42 21.53 -25.99 5.57
C PRO A 42 20.52 -25.62 6.66
N TYR A 43 20.98 -24.94 7.71
CA TYR A 43 20.17 -24.52 8.87
C TYR A 43 18.81 -23.92 8.47
N ARG A 44 18.80 -23.07 7.43
CA ARG A 44 17.60 -22.40 6.94
C ARG A 44 16.53 -23.35 6.42
N VAL A 45 16.93 -24.45 5.77
CA VAL A 45 15.98 -25.46 5.24
C VAL A 45 15.29 -26.19 6.40
N VAL A 46 16.04 -26.52 7.45
CA VAL A 46 15.47 -27.16 8.65
C VAL A 46 14.63 -26.18 9.45
N LEU A 47 15.02 -24.90 9.51
CA LEU A 47 14.21 -23.85 10.14
C LEU A 47 12.87 -23.65 9.43
N ASP A 48 12.84 -23.65 8.10
CA ASP A 48 11.59 -23.52 7.32
C ASP A 48 10.65 -24.71 7.58
N VAL A 49 11.21 -25.92 7.69
CA VAL A 49 10.47 -27.14 8.05
C VAL A 49 9.91 -27.06 9.47
N VAL A 50 10.72 -26.65 10.44
CA VAL A 50 10.29 -26.45 11.83
C VAL A 50 9.19 -25.37 11.92
N THR A 51 9.33 -24.28 11.17
CA THR A 51 8.34 -23.20 11.11
C THR A 51 7.02 -23.71 10.53
N SER A 52 7.08 -24.54 9.48
CA SER A 52 5.90 -25.18 8.89
C SER A 52 5.22 -26.17 9.86
N LEU A 53 5.99 -26.95 10.62
CA LEU A 53 5.46 -27.87 11.62
C LEU A 53 4.84 -27.14 12.83
N TRP A 54 5.43 -26.01 13.21
CA TRP A 54 4.90 -25.14 14.28
C TRP A 54 3.60 -24.45 13.86
N THR A 55 3.52 -23.89 12.63
CA THR A 55 2.27 -23.30 12.12
C THR A 55 1.14 -24.32 11.99
N ARG A 56 1.47 -25.59 11.76
CA ARG A 56 0.52 -26.71 11.74
C ARG A 56 0.17 -27.24 13.14
N GLY A 57 0.78 -26.68 14.20
CA GLY A 57 0.54 -27.09 15.58
C GLY A 57 1.07 -28.48 15.92
N LEU A 58 2.07 -29.00 15.18
CA LEU A 58 2.71 -30.30 15.43
C LEU A 58 3.97 -30.19 16.31
N LEU A 59 4.58 -29.01 16.32
CA LEU A 59 5.66 -28.64 17.24
C LEU A 59 5.24 -27.42 18.06
N THR A 60 5.85 -27.28 19.23
CA THR A 60 5.82 -26.08 20.07
C THR A 60 7.25 -25.63 20.34
N ILE A 61 7.45 -24.32 20.41
CA ILE A 61 8.76 -23.73 20.67
C ILE A 61 8.70 -23.06 22.03
N ASP A 62 9.61 -23.45 22.93
CA ASP A 62 9.82 -22.71 24.17
C ASP A 62 10.54 -21.41 23.84
N LEU A 63 9.84 -20.28 23.98
CA LEU A 63 10.34 -18.96 23.64
C LEU A 63 11.46 -18.47 24.57
N GLN A 64 11.64 -19.08 25.75
CA GLN A 64 12.73 -18.73 26.67
C GLN A 64 14.02 -19.48 26.35
N SER A 65 13.93 -20.75 25.94
CA SER A 65 15.10 -21.61 25.71
C SER A 65 15.41 -21.88 24.23
N GLY A 66 14.48 -21.57 23.33
CA GLY A 66 14.54 -21.92 21.91
C GLY A 66 14.39 -23.42 21.63
N ALA A 67 13.98 -24.20 22.64
CA ALA A 67 13.83 -25.65 22.51
C ALA A 67 12.55 -26.02 21.75
N LEU A 68 12.68 -27.01 20.88
CA LEU A 68 11.60 -27.62 20.13
C LEU A 68 11.02 -28.78 20.93
N GLU A 69 9.71 -28.74 21.16
CA GLU A 69 8.96 -29.82 21.78
C GLU A 69 7.84 -30.28 20.86
N LEU A 70 7.45 -31.55 20.97
CA LEU A 70 6.25 -32.04 20.30
C LEU A 70 5.00 -31.58 21.04
N SER A 71 4.08 -30.99 20.29
CA SER A 71 2.72 -30.73 20.75
C SER A 71 1.95 -32.05 20.93
N ASP A 72 0.78 -31.99 21.56
CA ASP A 72 -0.09 -33.18 21.67
C ASP A 72 -0.51 -33.72 20.28
N GLY A 73 -0.75 -32.84 19.30
CA GLY A 73 -0.98 -33.23 17.91
C GLY A 73 0.25 -33.87 17.24
N GLY A 74 1.46 -33.40 17.56
CA GLY A 74 2.72 -34.01 17.11
C GLY A 74 2.93 -35.40 17.68
N ARG A 75 2.64 -35.61 18.97
CA ARG A 75 2.74 -36.93 19.63
C ARG A 75 1.73 -37.93 19.07
N ASP A 76 0.51 -37.47 18.80
CA ASP A 76 -0.54 -38.29 18.19
C ASP A 76 -0.20 -38.65 16.74
N SER A 77 0.45 -37.75 15.99
CA SER A 77 0.92 -38.04 14.63
C SER A 77 2.01 -39.14 14.59
N ILE A 78 2.92 -39.16 15.58
CA ILE A 78 3.94 -40.23 15.72
C ILE A 78 3.28 -41.55 16.11
N ARG A 79 2.30 -41.54 17.01
CA ARG A 79 1.56 -42.76 17.41
C ARG A 79 0.72 -43.32 16.27
N ALA A 80 0.07 -42.47 15.48
CA ALA A 80 -0.66 -42.87 14.27
C ALA A 80 0.29 -43.45 13.21
N ALA A 81 1.50 -42.89 13.06
CA ALA A 81 2.54 -43.39 12.16
C ALA A 81 3.17 -44.72 12.62
N ALA A 82 3.20 -45.00 13.94
CA ALA A 82 3.68 -46.27 14.49
C ALA A 82 2.71 -47.44 14.26
N GLY A 83 1.39 -47.16 14.19
CA GLY A 83 0.35 -48.15 13.86
C GLY A 83 0.16 -48.42 12.36
N THR A 84 0.79 -47.62 11.49
CA THR A 84 0.71 -47.70 10.02
C THR A 84 2.06 -47.99 9.38
N ALA A 85 2.98 -48.61 10.13
CA ALA A 85 4.22 -49.14 9.57
C ALA A 85 3.94 -50.39 8.73
N LEU A 86 3.46 -50.20 7.49
CA LEU A 86 3.61 -51.09 6.30
C LEU A 86 2.71 -50.71 5.09
N ALA A 87 2.14 -49.50 5.01
CA ALA A 87 1.48 -49.02 3.78
C ALA A 87 2.25 -47.83 3.17
N GLU A 88 3.24 -48.17 2.35
CA GLU A 88 3.75 -47.43 1.18
C GLU A 88 3.86 -45.89 1.25
N GLY A 89 5.11 -45.40 1.17
CA GLY A 89 5.40 -44.01 0.80
C GLY A 89 4.82 -43.68 -0.57
N SER A 90 3.72 -42.92 -0.60
CA SER A 90 2.88 -42.80 -1.79
C SER A 90 3.24 -41.57 -2.64
N THR A 91 4.47 -41.47 -3.13
CA THR A 91 4.74 -40.69 -4.35
C THR A 91 4.39 -41.57 -5.55
N THR A 92 3.18 -41.41 -6.09
CA THR A 92 2.73 -42.19 -7.26
C THR A 92 2.98 -41.39 -8.52
N GLN A 93 3.57 -42.01 -9.54
CA GLN A 93 3.64 -41.43 -10.88
C GLN A 93 2.30 -41.65 -11.60
N GLU A 94 1.62 -40.55 -11.91
CA GLU A 94 0.41 -40.53 -12.71
C GLU A 94 0.70 -39.97 -14.11
N THR A 95 0.05 -40.48 -15.14
CA THR A 95 0.10 -39.92 -16.48
C THR A 95 -1.28 -39.38 -16.84
N ARG A 96 -1.37 -38.12 -17.27
CA ARG A 96 -2.65 -37.49 -17.64
C ARG A 96 -2.55 -36.65 -18.90
N ALA A 97 -3.67 -36.63 -19.63
CA ALA A 97 -3.86 -35.78 -20.79
C ALA A 97 -4.42 -34.40 -20.39
N TYR A 98 -3.84 -33.36 -20.96
CA TYR A 98 -4.28 -31.97 -20.82
C TYR A 98 -4.46 -31.33 -22.20
N LEU A 99 -5.29 -30.31 -22.26
CA LEU A 99 -5.37 -29.41 -23.41
C LEU A 99 -4.31 -28.33 -23.22
N PHE A 100 -3.36 -28.27 -24.13
CA PHE A 100 -2.39 -27.18 -24.21
C PHE A 100 -2.91 -26.13 -25.18
N GLU A 101 -3.06 -24.89 -24.70
CA GLU A 101 -3.45 -23.75 -25.52
C GLU A 101 -2.18 -22.92 -25.84
N PRO A 102 -1.76 -22.87 -27.12
CA PRO A 102 -0.44 -22.36 -27.47
C PRO A 102 -0.32 -20.84 -27.47
N ILE A 103 -1.42 -20.08 -27.54
CA ILE A 103 -1.38 -18.60 -27.50
C ILE A 103 -1.00 -18.13 -26.09
N THR A 104 -1.68 -18.67 -25.08
CA THR A 104 -1.52 -18.29 -23.68
C THR A 104 -0.55 -19.18 -22.91
N GLY A 105 -0.12 -20.30 -23.51
CA GLY A 105 0.72 -21.31 -22.87
C GLY A 105 0.08 -21.93 -21.63
N SER A 106 -1.25 -21.97 -21.57
CA SER A 106 -2.02 -22.49 -20.44
C SER A 106 -2.40 -23.95 -20.67
N PHE A 107 -2.63 -24.68 -19.56
CA PHE A 107 -3.15 -26.04 -19.59
C PHE A 107 -4.58 -26.08 -19.07
N PHE A 108 -5.42 -26.90 -19.69
CA PHE A 108 -6.80 -27.12 -19.28
C PHE A 108 -7.08 -28.62 -19.17
N ALA A 109 -8.05 -28.98 -18.33
CA ALA A 109 -8.54 -30.36 -18.28
C ALA A 109 -9.21 -30.74 -19.62
N GLU A 110 -9.16 -32.02 -20.00
CA GLU A 110 -9.70 -32.51 -21.27
C GLU A 110 -11.17 -32.12 -21.50
N ARG A 111 -11.98 -32.13 -20.42
CA ARG A 111 -13.41 -31.79 -20.43
C ARG A 111 -13.71 -30.33 -20.80
N GLU A 112 -12.74 -29.44 -20.70
CA GLU A 112 -12.91 -28.00 -20.99
C GLU A 112 -12.88 -27.72 -22.51
N GLY A 113 -12.41 -28.67 -23.31
CA GLY A 113 -12.36 -28.56 -24.76
C GLY A 113 -13.53 -29.27 -25.44
N THR A 114 -14.17 -28.59 -26.38
CA THR A 114 -15.21 -29.18 -27.22
C THR A 114 -14.64 -29.68 -28.55
N PRO A 115 -15.18 -30.76 -29.13
CA PRO A 115 -14.73 -31.26 -30.44
C PRO A 115 -15.11 -30.34 -31.60
N ARG A 116 -16.08 -29.43 -31.40
CA ARG A 116 -16.51 -28.44 -32.39
C ARG A 116 -16.55 -27.04 -31.76
N ALA A 117 -16.14 -26.04 -32.54
CA ALA A 117 -16.26 -24.64 -32.16
C ALA A 117 -17.74 -24.26 -32.00
N ALA A 118 -18.06 -23.42 -31.01
CA ALA A 118 -19.42 -22.93 -30.81
C ALA A 118 -19.94 -22.18 -32.05
N PRO A 119 -21.23 -22.32 -32.41
CA PRO A 119 -21.83 -21.55 -33.49
C PRO A 119 -21.67 -20.04 -33.21
N ALA A 120 -21.26 -19.27 -34.23
CA ALA A 120 -20.95 -17.83 -34.15
C ALA A 120 -19.69 -17.40 -33.37
N ALA A 121 -18.88 -18.34 -32.86
CA ALA A 121 -17.57 -18.03 -32.29
C ALA A 121 -16.55 -17.66 -33.39
N LEU A 122 -15.75 -16.62 -33.12
CA LEU A 122 -14.64 -16.24 -33.97
C LEU A 122 -13.44 -17.17 -33.71
N ARG A 123 -12.81 -17.68 -34.77
CA ARG A 123 -11.73 -18.67 -34.66
C ARG A 123 -10.36 -17.99 -34.74
N ALA A 124 -9.55 -18.12 -33.70
CA ALA A 124 -8.16 -17.66 -33.71
C ALA A 124 -7.26 -18.63 -34.52
N PRO A 125 -6.33 -18.13 -35.36
CA PRO A 125 -5.36 -18.99 -36.02
C PRO A 125 -4.41 -19.62 -35.00
N VAL A 126 -4.09 -20.90 -35.17
CA VAL A 126 -3.21 -21.62 -34.23
C VAL A 126 -1.80 -21.02 -34.29
N ASP A 127 -1.31 -20.51 -33.16
CA ASP A 127 0.10 -20.10 -33.04
C ASP A 127 0.95 -21.34 -32.78
N HIS A 128 1.87 -21.69 -33.67
CA HIS A 128 2.80 -22.81 -33.47
C HIS A 128 4.15 -22.35 -32.88
N SER A 129 4.26 -21.09 -32.46
CA SER A 129 5.53 -20.54 -31.97
C SER A 129 5.91 -21.03 -30.57
N LEU A 130 4.93 -21.37 -29.73
CA LEU A 130 5.15 -21.86 -28.37
C LEU A 130 4.69 -23.31 -28.26
N LYS A 131 5.62 -24.22 -27.93
CA LYS A 131 5.29 -25.60 -27.55
C LYS A 131 5.25 -25.72 -26.05
N ALA A 132 4.54 -26.74 -25.56
CA ALA A 132 4.50 -27.07 -24.14
C ALA A 132 5.91 -27.27 -23.55
N SER A 133 6.82 -27.87 -24.33
CA SER A 133 8.23 -28.09 -23.99
C SER A 133 9.06 -26.82 -23.82
N ASP A 134 8.61 -25.69 -24.35
CA ASP A 134 9.35 -24.42 -24.33
C ASP A 134 9.09 -23.62 -23.05
N LEU A 135 8.18 -24.09 -22.18
CA LEU A 135 7.88 -23.46 -20.90
C LEU A 135 8.93 -23.84 -19.84
N PRO A 136 9.42 -22.86 -19.04
CA PRO A 136 10.26 -23.16 -17.88
C PRO A 136 9.58 -24.18 -16.94
N PRO A 137 10.33 -25.10 -16.30
CA PRO A 137 9.75 -26.15 -15.45
C PRO A 137 8.84 -25.62 -14.33
N ARG A 138 9.17 -24.45 -13.76
CA ARG A 138 8.34 -23.78 -12.74
C ARG A 138 7.01 -23.29 -13.30
N ASP A 139 7.00 -22.73 -14.51
CA ASP A 139 5.81 -22.21 -15.17
C ASP A 139 4.89 -23.35 -15.62
N LEU A 140 5.46 -24.45 -16.10
CA LEU A 140 4.76 -25.69 -16.42
C LEU A 140 4.06 -26.27 -15.17
N LEU A 141 4.80 -26.37 -14.05
CA LEU A 141 4.26 -26.85 -12.77
C LEU A 141 3.12 -25.96 -12.26
N ALA A 142 3.28 -24.63 -12.33
CA ALA A 142 2.26 -23.68 -11.92
C ALA A 142 1.00 -23.77 -12.80
N ALA A 143 1.17 -23.83 -14.12
CA ALA A 143 0.06 -23.90 -15.07
C ALA A 143 -0.75 -25.20 -14.93
N VAL A 144 -0.10 -26.34 -14.74
CA VAL A 144 -0.79 -27.63 -14.54
C VAL A 144 -1.40 -27.74 -13.14
N ARG A 145 -0.78 -27.17 -12.10
CA ARG A 145 -1.39 -27.07 -10.77
C ARG A 145 -2.68 -26.24 -10.82
N ALA A 146 -2.69 -25.13 -11.54
CA ALA A 146 -3.90 -24.33 -11.76
C ALA A 146 -4.97 -25.14 -12.52
N ALA A 147 -4.60 -25.81 -13.60
CA ALA A 147 -5.51 -26.67 -14.37
C ALA A 147 -6.14 -27.79 -13.52
N THR A 148 -5.36 -28.37 -12.60
CA THR A 148 -5.77 -29.54 -11.81
C THR A 148 -6.63 -29.16 -10.60
N ARG A 149 -6.35 -28.04 -9.92
CA ARG A 149 -7.13 -27.56 -8.76
C ARG A 149 -8.59 -27.26 -9.11
N TYR A 150 -8.84 -26.77 -10.31
CA TYR A 150 -10.16 -26.32 -10.74
C TYR A 150 -10.82 -27.28 -11.75
N GLY A 151 -10.06 -28.25 -12.27
CA GLY A 151 -10.51 -29.26 -13.25
C GLY A 151 -11.05 -30.58 -12.67
N GLY A 152 -11.09 -30.76 -11.34
CA GLY A 152 -11.47 -32.04 -10.70
C GLY A 152 -12.93 -32.12 -10.25
N GLY A 153 -13.66 -33.18 -10.65
CA GLY A 153 -14.84 -33.64 -9.92
C GLY A 153 -14.44 -34.47 -8.69
N ALA A 154 -15.15 -34.30 -7.57
CA ALA A 154 -15.28 -35.09 -6.33
C ALA A 154 -14.12 -35.96 -5.73
N GLY A 155 -12.92 -36.04 -6.31
CA GLY A 155 -11.90 -37.02 -5.91
C GLY A 155 -10.45 -36.52 -5.88
N PHE A 156 -10.19 -35.22 -6.02
CA PHE A 156 -8.83 -34.70 -6.01
C PHE A 156 -8.42 -34.18 -4.63
N ARG A 157 -7.67 -35.02 -3.92
CA ARG A 157 -7.06 -34.77 -2.62
C ARG A 157 -5.57 -35.16 -2.63
N ARG A 158 -4.79 -34.72 -3.64
CA ARG A 158 -3.34 -35.04 -3.79
C ARG A 158 -2.53 -33.86 -4.37
N ARG A 159 -1.33 -33.59 -3.84
CA ARG A 159 -0.44 -32.49 -4.23
C ARG A 159 0.49 -32.92 -5.37
N ILE A 160 0.58 -32.13 -6.44
CA ILE A 160 1.50 -32.37 -7.57
C ILE A 160 2.89 -31.84 -7.20
N LEU A 161 3.89 -32.72 -7.12
CA LEU A 161 5.27 -32.41 -6.71
C LEU A 161 6.14 -32.03 -7.91
N ASN A 162 6.06 -32.81 -9.00
CA ASN A 162 6.87 -32.61 -10.20
C ASN A 162 6.10 -32.97 -11.47
N ILE A 163 6.51 -32.39 -12.61
CA ILE A 163 5.91 -32.61 -13.93
C ILE A 163 7.01 -32.74 -14.97
N SER A 164 6.93 -33.80 -15.76
CA SER A 164 7.83 -34.01 -16.89
C SER A 164 7.04 -34.36 -18.15
N PHE A 165 7.58 -33.97 -19.30
CA PHE A 165 7.14 -34.53 -20.56
C PHE A 165 7.65 -35.97 -20.62
N GLY A 166 6.75 -36.95 -20.77
CA GLY A 166 7.16 -38.26 -21.25
C GLY A 166 7.93 -38.11 -22.56
N ASN A 167 8.86 -39.02 -22.86
CA ASN A 167 9.82 -38.95 -23.98
C ASN A 167 9.33 -38.08 -25.17
N PRO A 168 9.88 -36.85 -25.32
CA PRO A 168 9.30 -35.80 -26.18
C PRO A 168 9.37 -36.10 -27.69
N LEU A 169 10.02 -37.20 -28.09
CA LEU A 169 10.20 -37.60 -29.49
C LEU A 169 9.07 -38.49 -30.03
N LEU A 170 8.06 -38.88 -29.23
CA LEU A 170 7.10 -39.93 -29.62
C LEU A 170 5.61 -39.57 -29.70
N GLN A 171 5.16 -38.34 -29.46
CA GLN A 171 3.73 -38.02 -29.59
C GLN A 171 3.45 -36.69 -30.31
N PRO A 172 3.04 -36.71 -31.59
CA PRO A 172 2.31 -35.57 -32.17
C PRO A 172 0.96 -35.38 -31.44
N PRO A 173 0.33 -34.19 -31.52
CA PRO A 173 -0.95 -33.96 -30.85
C PRO A 173 -2.05 -34.89 -31.42
N ASP A 174 -2.58 -35.79 -30.58
CA ASP A 174 -3.58 -36.81 -30.97
C ASP A 174 -4.95 -36.23 -31.38
N GLU A 175 -5.30 -35.01 -30.92
CA GLU A 175 -6.61 -34.38 -31.18
C GLU A 175 -6.56 -32.84 -30.99
N ILE A 176 -7.25 -32.10 -31.87
CA ILE A 176 -7.50 -30.65 -31.73
C ILE A 176 -8.89 -30.45 -31.13
N ARG A 177 -8.96 -29.78 -29.97
CA ARG A 177 -10.21 -29.36 -29.33
C ARG A 177 -10.32 -27.84 -29.26
N TRP A 178 -11.55 -27.34 -29.24
CA TRP A 178 -11.87 -25.92 -29.21
C TRP A 178 -12.15 -25.47 -27.78
N TYR A 179 -11.54 -24.36 -27.38
CA TYR A 179 -11.79 -23.67 -26.12
C TYR A 179 -12.36 -22.28 -26.43
N THR A 180 -13.50 -21.92 -25.81
CA THR A 180 -14.20 -20.66 -26.11
C THR A 180 -14.02 -19.68 -24.95
N VAL A 181 -13.58 -18.46 -25.25
CA VAL A 181 -13.31 -17.40 -24.26
C VAL A 181 -14.14 -16.17 -24.59
N GLY A 182 -14.82 -15.62 -23.59
CA GLY A 182 -15.46 -14.31 -23.68
C GLY A 182 -14.42 -13.19 -23.63
N VAL A 183 -14.42 -12.31 -24.63
CA VAL A 183 -13.47 -11.20 -24.72
C VAL A 183 -14.19 -9.86 -24.86
N GLN A 184 -13.64 -8.83 -24.24
CA GLN A 184 -13.89 -7.44 -24.54
C GLN A 184 -12.88 -6.96 -25.58
N VAL A 185 -13.39 -6.41 -26.68
CA VAL A 185 -12.57 -5.88 -27.77
C VAL A 185 -12.66 -4.36 -27.75
N ARG A 186 -11.50 -3.71 -27.76
CA ARG A 186 -11.36 -2.27 -27.85
C ARG A 186 -10.45 -1.93 -29.02
N THR A 187 -10.74 -0.85 -29.72
CA THR A 187 -9.83 -0.28 -30.72
C THR A 187 -9.45 1.10 -30.24
N ASP A 188 -8.16 1.35 -30.19
CA ASP A 188 -7.65 2.67 -29.88
C ASP A 188 -8.03 3.65 -30.99
N GLU A 189 -8.59 4.80 -30.64
CA GLU A 189 -9.09 5.79 -31.62
C GLU A 189 -7.96 6.40 -32.47
N ASP A 190 -6.73 6.37 -31.95
CA ASP A 190 -5.62 7.17 -32.45
C ASP A 190 -4.58 6.35 -33.22
N SER A 191 -4.15 5.26 -32.61
CA SER A 191 -3.28 4.24 -33.20
C SER A 191 -4.06 3.27 -34.10
N GLY A 192 -5.37 3.09 -33.89
CA GLY A 192 -6.16 2.05 -34.54
C GLY A 192 -5.81 0.63 -34.06
N ARG A 193 -5.06 0.51 -32.95
CA ARG A 193 -4.60 -0.76 -32.40
C ARG A 193 -5.75 -1.51 -31.76
N LEU A 194 -5.81 -2.80 -32.07
CA LEU A 194 -6.80 -3.71 -31.52
C LEU A 194 -6.29 -4.24 -30.17
N THR A 195 -7.05 -4.02 -29.11
CA THR A 195 -6.80 -4.60 -27.79
C THR A 195 -7.92 -5.57 -27.45
N VAL A 196 -7.56 -6.80 -27.12
CA VAL A 196 -8.50 -7.87 -26.77
C VAL A 196 -8.20 -8.32 -25.35
N SER A 197 -9.08 -7.98 -24.41
CA SER A 197 -8.99 -8.38 -23.01
C SER A 197 -10.09 -9.37 -22.66
N VAL A 198 -9.88 -10.27 -21.70
CA VAL A 198 -10.91 -11.25 -21.29
C VAL A 198 -12.00 -10.56 -20.46
N SER A 199 -13.27 -10.71 -20.86
CA SER A 199 -14.44 -10.07 -20.20
C SER A 199 -15.04 -10.88 -19.04
N ASP A 200 -14.56 -12.12 -18.89
CA ASP A 200 -14.70 -13.04 -17.76
C ASP A 200 -15.99 -13.86 -17.56
N ALA A 201 -15.84 -15.18 -17.80
CA ALA A 201 -16.36 -16.28 -16.98
C ALA A 201 -15.28 -17.39 -16.81
N GLY A 202 -14.02 -17.08 -17.15
CA GLY A 202 -12.92 -18.03 -17.38
C GLY A 202 -11.53 -17.55 -16.92
N LYS A 203 -11.41 -16.33 -16.35
CA LYS A 203 -10.16 -15.84 -15.73
C LYS A 203 -9.68 -16.70 -14.57
N ARG A 204 -10.52 -17.60 -14.05
CA ARG A 204 -10.17 -18.53 -12.97
C ARG A 204 -8.95 -19.40 -13.26
N PHE A 205 -8.53 -19.53 -14.52
CA PHE A 205 -7.43 -20.42 -14.93
C PHE A 205 -6.21 -19.71 -15.54
N TRP A 206 -6.29 -18.41 -15.83
CA TRP A 206 -5.20 -17.70 -16.54
C TRP A 206 -4.34 -16.94 -15.55
N SER A 207 -3.03 -17.14 -15.62
CA SER A 207 -2.07 -16.27 -14.92
C SER A 207 -2.02 -14.88 -15.58
N ALA A 208 -1.57 -13.87 -14.85
CA ALA A 208 -1.34 -12.53 -15.43
C ALA A 208 -0.44 -12.58 -16.68
N ARG A 209 0.56 -13.49 -16.70
CA ARG A 209 1.42 -13.73 -17.86
C ARG A 209 0.68 -14.38 -19.04
N ALA A 210 -0.29 -15.26 -18.78
CA ALA A 210 -1.16 -15.83 -19.82
C ALA A 210 -2.07 -14.76 -20.43
N GLU A 211 -2.61 -13.85 -19.61
CA GLU A 211 -3.39 -12.70 -20.07
C GLU A 211 -2.56 -11.74 -20.91
N SER A 212 -1.33 -11.39 -20.48
CA SER A 212 -0.43 -10.54 -21.25
C SER A 212 -0.11 -11.15 -22.62
N ARG A 213 0.21 -12.46 -22.68
CA ARG A 213 0.46 -13.16 -23.95
C ARG A 213 -0.76 -13.17 -24.86
N PHE A 214 -1.96 -13.34 -24.30
CA PHE A 214 -3.20 -13.28 -25.06
C PHE A 214 -3.42 -11.91 -25.69
N GLN A 215 -3.29 -10.84 -24.91
CA GLN A 215 -3.43 -9.46 -25.38
C GLN A 215 -2.40 -9.14 -26.47
N GLU A 216 -1.14 -9.52 -26.23
CA GLU A 216 -0.03 -9.31 -27.17
C GLU A 216 -0.26 -10.05 -28.48
N TYR A 217 -0.73 -11.30 -28.44
CA TYR A 217 -1.02 -12.09 -29.63
C TYR A 217 -2.07 -11.41 -30.53
N PHE A 218 -3.20 -10.96 -29.97
CA PHE A 218 -4.26 -10.32 -30.76
C PHE A 218 -3.89 -8.93 -31.25
N ALA A 219 -3.13 -8.16 -30.45
CA ALA A 219 -2.57 -6.91 -30.89
C ALA A 219 -1.64 -7.13 -32.10
N ARG A 220 -0.70 -8.08 -31.98
CA ARG A 220 0.23 -8.47 -33.05
C ARG A 220 -0.48 -9.01 -34.28
N LEU A 221 -1.57 -9.77 -34.11
CA LEU A 221 -2.38 -10.26 -35.23
C LEU A 221 -3.09 -9.11 -35.94
N GLY A 222 -3.61 -8.13 -35.18
CA GLY A 222 -4.18 -6.90 -35.71
C GLY A 222 -3.19 -6.06 -36.50
N ASP A 223 -1.92 -6.05 -36.06
CA ASP A 223 -0.83 -5.31 -36.69
C ASP A 223 -0.31 -6.01 -37.96
N LYS A 224 -0.07 -7.33 -37.88
CA LYS A 224 0.53 -8.12 -38.97
C LYS A 224 -0.47 -8.52 -40.05
N GLN A 225 -1.72 -8.77 -39.68
CA GLN A 225 -2.79 -9.25 -40.58
C GLN A 225 -4.10 -8.46 -40.39
N PRO A 226 -4.08 -7.13 -40.62
CA PRO A 226 -5.25 -6.27 -40.40
C PRO A 226 -6.46 -6.64 -41.26
N ASP A 227 -6.24 -7.23 -42.43
CA ASP A 227 -7.27 -7.59 -43.40
C ASP A 227 -7.79 -9.03 -43.23
N SER A 228 -7.29 -9.76 -42.23
CA SER A 228 -7.82 -11.09 -41.93
C SER A 228 -9.30 -11.00 -41.52
N ALA A 229 -10.10 -11.97 -41.96
CA ALA A 229 -11.53 -12.01 -41.63
C ALA A 229 -11.79 -11.97 -40.12
N LEU A 230 -10.88 -12.54 -39.32
CA LEU A 230 -10.93 -12.47 -37.86
C LEU A 230 -10.72 -11.04 -37.33
N VAL A 231 -9.65 -10.37 -37.74
CA VAL A 231 -9.33 -9.01 -37.26
C VAL A 231 -10.42 -8.03 -37.70
N GLN A 232 -10.94 -8.16 -38.91
CA GLN A 232 -12.06 -7.35 -39.40
C GLN A 232 -13.34 -7.59 -38.58
N ALA A 233 -13.64 -8.85 -38.25
CA ALA A 233 -14.77 -9.17 -37.37
C ALA A 233 -14.60 -8.66 -35.94
N LEU A 234 -13.36 -8.69 -35.40
CA LEU A 234 -13.04 -8.14 -34.08
C LEU A 234 -13.17 -6.60 -34.08
N ARG A 235 -12.59 -5.91 -35.08
CA ARG A 235 -12.71 -4.45 -35.24
C ARG A 235 -14.16 -4.01 -35.40
N GLY A 236 -14.96 -4.74 -36.17
CA GLY A 236 -16.40 -4.47 -36.33
C GLY A 236 -17.22 -4.61 -35.04
N ARG A 237 -16.69 -5.33 -34.03
CA ARG A 237 -17.29 -5.51 -32.70
C ARG A 237 -16.59 -4.71 -31.60
N ALA A 238 -15.58 -3.91 -31.94
CA ALA A 238 -14.76 -3.20 -30.98
C ALA A 238 -15.39 -1.88 -30.54
N SER A 239 -15.32 -1.58 -29.25
CA SER A 239 -15.57 -0.22 -28.75
C SER A 239 -14.36 0.67 -29.04
N ARG A 240 -14.58 1.90 -29.52
CA ARG A 240 -13.50 2.88 -29.74
C ARG A 240 -13.24 3.64 -28.43
N VAL A 241 -12.04 3.52 -27.91
CA VAL A 241 -11.62 4.13 -26.63
C VAL A 241 -10.16 4.50 -26.76
N LEU A 242 -9.73 5.66 -26.25
CA LEU A 242 -8.31 5.96 -26.09
C LEU A 242 -7.68 4.98 -25.09
N LEU A 243 -6.75 4.14 -25.55
CA LEU A 243 -6.08 3.11 -24.76
C LEU A 243 -4.65 3.56 -24.47
N GLU A 244 -4.47 4.29 -23.38
CA GLU A 244 -3.13 4.62 -22.89
C GLU A 244 -2.52 3.39 -22.20
N PRO A 245 -1.35 2.88 -22.63
CA PRO A 245 -0.62 1.90 -21.84
C PRO A 245 -0.14 2.56 -20.54
N GLU A 246 -0.53 1.99 -19.40
CA GLU A 246 -0.24 2.54 -18.06
C GLU A 246 1.27 2.45 -17.74
N GLY A 247 2.02 3.54 -17.94
CA GLY A 247 3.39 3.68 -17.44
C GLY A 247 3.43 4.03 -15.96
N ALA A 248 4.62 3.97 -15.35
CA ALA A 248 4.80 4.34 -13.94
C ALA A 248 4.33 5.77 -13.61
N PRO A 249 4.58 6.80 -14.45
CA PRO A 249 4.04 8.14 -14.23
C PRO A 249 2.52 8.18 -14.25
N GLN A 250 1.87 7.48 -15.18
CA GLN A 250 0.41 7.43 -15.27
C GLN A 250 -0.21 6.73 -14.06
N LEU A 251 0.39 5.61 -13.60
CA LEU A 251 -0.04 4.91 -12.40
C LEU A 251 0.12 5.78 -11.14
N LEU A 252 1.23 6.52 -11.02
CA LEU A 252 1.46 7.46 -9.92
C LEU A 252 0.47 8.63 -9.93
N SER A 253 0.16 9.18 -11.11
CA SER A 253 -0.85 10.23 -11.27
C SER A 253 -2.26 9.73 -10.96
N ARG A 254 -2.58 8.50 -11.36
CA ARG A 254 -3.87 7.86 -11.02
C ARG A 254 -3.97 7.59 -9.53
N LEU A 255 -2.89 7.12 -8.89
CA LEU A 255 -2.82 6.97 -7.44
C LEU A 255 -3.06 8.33 -6.77
N ALA A 256 -2.37 9.40 -7.21
CA ALA A 256 -2.57 10.76 -6.72
C ALA A 256 -4.05 11.19 -6.79
N ALA A 257 -4.68 10.99 -7.96
CA ALA A 257 -6.07 11.35 -8.19
C ALA A 257 -7.07 10.55 -7.33
N GLN A 258 -6.74 9.32 -6.94
CA GLN A 258 -7.54 8.53 -5.99
C GLN A 258 -7.30 8.97 -4.56
N VAL A 259 -6.05 9.27 -4.20
CA VAL A 259 -5.68 9.75 -2.85
C VAL A 259 -6.34 11.10 -2.55
N GLU A 260 -6.42 12.01 -3.53
CA GLU A 260 -7.10 13.30 -3.37
C GLU A 260 -8.63 13.17 -3.16
N LYS A 261 -9.22 12.04 -3.54
CA LYS A 261 -10.66 11.76 -3.31
C LYS A 261 -10.94 11.14 -1.93
N LEU A 262 -9.92 10.71 -1.20
CA LEU A 262 -10.10 10.04 0.09
C LEU A 262 -10.79 10.90 1.15
N PRO A 263 -10.48 12.21 1.31
CA PRO A 263 -11.13 13.04 2.32
C PRO A 263 -12.64 13.18 2.16
N THR A 264 -13.17 12.98 0.94
CA THR A 264 -14.61 13.09 0.62
C THR A 264 -15.28 11.73 0.46
N THR A 265 -14.57 10.63 0.70
CA THR A 265 -15.09 9.27 0.54
C THR A 265 -15.96 8.88 1.73
N GLU A 266 -17.20 8.49 1.46
CA GLU A 266 -18.12 7.98 2.49
C GLU A 266 -17.64 6.65 3.07
N ALA A 267 -17.95 6.41 4.36
CA ALA A 267 -17.56 5.19 5.08
C ALA A 267 -17.96 3.89 4.35
N ALA A 268 -19.09 3.87 3.64
CA ALA A 268 -19.57 2.71 2.88
C ALA A 268 -18.66 2.33 1.69
N HIS A 269 -17.92 3.29 1.13
CA HIS A 269 -17.06 3.08 -0.05
C HIS A 269 -15.58 2.89 0.31
N THR A 270 -15.21 3.03 1.58
CA THR A 270 -13.82 2.92 2.07
C THR A 270 -13.15 1.60 1.70
N ALA A 271 -13.85 0.47 1.85
CA ALA A 271 -13.32 -0.84 1.49
C ALA A 271 -13.02 -0.97 -0.02
N GLN A 272 -13.85 -0.38 -0.88
CA GLN A 272 -13.63 -0.38 -2.32
C GLN A 272 -12.50 0.57 -2.72
N ALA A 273 -12.43 1.75 -2.08
CA ALA A 273 -11.33 2.69 -2.26
C ALA A 273 -9.99 2.06 -1.85
N GLN A 274 -9.94 1.40 -0.68
CA GLN A 274 -8.75 0.69 -0.20
C GLN A 274 -8.29 -0.38 -1.19
N ARG A 275 -9.18 -1.25 -1.68
CA ARG A 275 -8.82 -2.27 -2.69
C ARG A 275 -8.23 -1.65 -3.96
N THR A 276 -8.81 -0.52 -4.40
CA THR A 276 -8.35 0.19 -5.60
C THR A 276 -6.95 0.78 -5.38
N LEU A 277 -6.70 1.39 -4.23
CA LEU A 277 -5.40 1.96 -3.86
C LEU A 277 -4.32 0.88 -3.69
N GLU A 278 -4.65 -0.24 -3.04
CA GLU A 278 -3.74 -1.37 -2.91
C GLU A 278 -3.39 -1.98 -4.27
N GLU A 279 -4.37 -2.13 -5.17
CA GLU A 279 -4.13 -2.63 -6.52
C GLU A 279 -3.18 -1.70 -7.29
N LEU A 280 -3.41 -0.39 -7.22
CA LEU A 280 -2.51 0.61 -7.83
C LEU A 280 -1.12 0.57 -7.20
N GLY A 281 -1.02 0.50 -5.87
CA GLY A 281 0.25 0.37 -5.15
C GLY A 281 1.05 -0.86 -5.57
N ARG A 282 0.41 -2.03 -5.62
CA ARG A 282 1.04 -3.29 -6.08
C ARG A 282 1.49 -3.20 -7.54
N ARG A 283 0.68 -2.60 -8.42
CA ARG A 283 1.04 -2.39 -9.84
C ARG A 283 2.26 -1.48 -9.97
N ILE A 284 2.34 -0.40 -9.20
CA ILE A 284 3.49 0.52 -9.21
C ILE A 284 4.75 -0.21 -8.71
N GLN A 285 4.66 -0.97 -7.63
CA GLN A 285 5.80 -1.75 -7.12
C GLN A 285 6.27 -2.83 -8.10
N GLN A 286 5.35 -3.54 -8.76
CA GLN A 286 5.70 -4.48 -9.83
C GLN A 286 6.40 -3.77 -10.99
N ARG A 287 5.92 -2.58 -11.37
CA ARG A 287 6.54 -1.78 -12.42
C ARG A 287 7.92 -1.28 -12.02
N LEU A 288 8.10 -0.86 -10.76
CA LEU A 288 9.39 -0.49 -10.20
C LEU A 288 10.38 -1.65 -10.23
N ARG A 289 9.96 -2.86 -9.80
CA ARG A 289 10.80 -4.07 -9.91
C ARG A 289 11.22 -4.35 -11.36
N ALA A 290 10.29 -4.20 -12.30
CA ALA A 290 10.59 -4.36 -13.72
C ALA A 290 11.61 -3.31 -14.22
N LEU A 291 11.47 -2.05 -13.82
CA LEU A 291 12.43 -0.98 -14.16
C LEU A 291 13.83 -1.26 -13.57
N LEU A 292 13.90 -1.72 -12.33
CA LEU A 292 15.17 -2.10 -11.69
C LEU A 292 15.84 -3.27 -12.43
N GLN A 293 15.07 -4.31 -12.80
CA GLN A 293 15.57 -5.44 -13.60
C GLN A 293 15.96 -5.04 -15.03
N ALA A 294 15.37 -3.97 -15.56
CA ALA A 294 15.65 -3.45 -16.89
C ALA A 294 16.85 -2.47 -16.93
N ARG A 295 17.52 -2.20 -15.81
CA ARG A 295 18.68 -1.29 -15.78
C ARG A 295 19.80 -1.79 -16.66
N ALA A 296 20.33 -0.92 -17.51
CA ALA A 296 21.45 -1.21 -18.39
C ALA A 296 22.35 0.01 -18.56
N GLY A 297 23.60 -0.22 -18.93
CA GLY A 297 24.50 0.81 -19.41
C GLY A 297 24.07 1.23 -20.82
N LEU A 298 24.07 2.54 -21.08
CA LEU A 298 23.72 3.08 -22.38
C LEU A 298 24.78 4.04 -22.86
N GLU A 299 25.24 3.84 -24.09
CA GLU A 299 26.14 4.74 -24.80
C GLU A 299 25.50 5.21 -26.12
N PRO A 300 25.25 6.52 -26.29
CA PRO A 300 24.80 7.06 -27.56
C PRO A 300 25.93 7.00 -28.59
N ILE A 301 25.67 6.35 -29.73
CA ILE A 301 26.66 6.21 -30.80
C ILE A 301 26.51 7.35 -31.80
N GLU A 302 27.58 8.13 -31.92
CA GLU A 302 27.67 9.30 -32.78
C GLU A 302 28.43 9.01 -34.06
N SER A 303 28.05 9.70 -35.13
CA SER A 303 28.71 9.67 -36.44
C SER A 303 28.79 8.29 -37.13
N VAL A 304 29.31 8.28 -38.35
CA VAL A 304 29.60 7.04 -39.09
C VAL A 304 30.78 6.27 -38.49
N GLN A 305 31.75 6.98 -37.90
CA GLN A 305 32.93 6.36 -37.30
C GLN A 305 32.57 5.61 -36.02
N GLY A 306 31.71 6.20 -35.18
CA GLY A 306 31.17 5.52 -34.00
C GLY A 306 30.33 4.30 -34.38
N HIS A 307 29.55 4.40 -35.47
CA HIS A 307 28.83 3.23 -36.00
C HIS A 307 29.77 2.07 -36.38
N GLU A 308 30.85 2.35 -37.12
CA GLU A 308 31.84 1.34 -37.49
C GLU A 308 32.56 0.78 -36.26
N TRP A 309 32.92 1.65 -35.30
CA TRP A 309 33.50 1.25 -34.01
C TRP A 309 32.59 0.29 -33.26
N ALA A 310 31.28 0.59 -33.14
CA ALA A 310 30.34 -0.25 -32.40
C ALA A 310 30.24 -1.66 -33.00
N LEU A 311 30.25 -1.78 -34.35
CA LEU A 311 30.25 -3.08 -35.02
C LEU A 311 31.52 -3.88 -34.76
N LYS A 312 32.69 -3.23 -34.86
CA LYS A 312 33.99 -3.86 -34.59
C LYS A 312 34.14 -4.25 -33.13
N TYR A 313 33.74 -3.38 -32.21
CA TYR A 313 33.73 -3.62 -30.78
C TYR A 313 32.89 -4.86 -30.41
N LEU A 314 31.66 -4.94 -30.92
CA LEU A 314 30.79 -6.10 -30.68
C LEU A 314 31.36 -7.39 -31.30
N LEU A 315 31.94 -7.32 -32.50
CA LEU A 315 32.60 -8.47 -33.15
C LEU A 315 33.83 -8.95 -32.36
N GLU A 316 34.63 -8.03 -31.85
CA GLU A 316 35.82 -8.32 -31.05
C GLU A 316 35.45 -9.01 -29.73
N LYS A 317 34.44 -8.48 -29.03
CA LYS A 317 33.99 -8.98 -27.73
C LYS A 317 33.15 -10.27 -27.78
N ALA A 318 32.64 -10.64 -28.95
CA ALA A 318 31.83 -11.85 -29.08
C ALA A 318 32.63 -13.13 -28.76
N GLN A 319 32.05 -13.98 -27.93
CA GLN A 319 32.65 -15.25 -27.47
C GLN A 319 31.88 -16.48 -27.99
N ARG A 320 30.55 -16.42 -28.07
CA ARG A 320 29.71 -17.55 -28.54
C ARG A 320 28.99 -17.24 -29.84
N GLN A 321 28.35 -16.08 -29.95
CA GLN A 321 27.63 -15.65 -31.13
C GLN A 321 27.63 -14.13 -31.31
N ILE A 322 27.49 -13.72 -32.57
CA ILE A 322 27.09 -12.38 -32.96
C ILE A 322 25.93 -12.46 -33.92
N VAL A 323 24.88 -11.69 -33.64
CA VAL A 323 23.64 -11.67 -34.40
C VAL A 323 23.51 -10.31 -35.07
N ILE A 324 23.46 -10.27 -36.39
CA ILE A 324 23.36 -9.05 -37.20
C ILE A 324 22.03 -9.09 -37.97
N VAL A 325 21.11 -8.20 -37.60
CA VAL A 325 19.88 -7.96 -38.34
C VAL A 325 20.05 -6.68 -39.15
N SER A 326 20.23 -6.85 -40.46
CA SER A 326 20.48 -5.75 -41.40
C SER A 326 19.52 -5.84 -42.58
N PRO A 327 18.45 -5.03 -42.59
CA PRO A 327 17.42 -5.09 -43.62
C PRO A 327 17.96 -4.87 -45.04
N ALA A 328 18.96 -4.00 -45.17
CA ALA A 328 19.75 -3.81 -46.38
C ALA A 328 21.23 -4.07 -46.07
N ILE A 329 21.98 -4.57 -47.05
CA ILE A 329 23.41 -4.84 -46.93
C ILE A 329 24.10 -4.28 -48.18
N ARG A 330 25.08 -3.38 -47.98
CA ARG A 330 25.97 -2.89 -49.02
C ARG A 330 27.28 -3.67 -49.02
N TYR A 331 27.74 -4.05 -50.21
CA TYR A 331 28.99 -4.80 -50.34
C TYR A 331 30.20 -4.02 -49.83
N SER A 332 30.27 -2.70 -50.04
CA SER A 332 31.37 -1.87 -49.53
C SER A 332 31.49 -1.96 -48.01
N THR A 333 30.38 -1.83 -47.28
CA THR A 333 30.35 -1.93 -45.81
C THR A 333 30.66 -3.35 -45.34
N LEU A 334 30.08 -4.37 -45.97
CA LEU A 334 30.39 -5.77 -45.66
C LEU A 334 31.87 -6.09 -45.89
N SER A 335 32.44 -5.64 -47.03
CA SER A 335 33.82 -5.92 -47.41
C SER A 335 34.83 -5.38 -46.40
N GLY A 336 34.56 -4.21 -45.82
CA GLY A 336 35.36 -3.63 -44.74
C GLY A 336 35.33 -4.44 -43.43
N LEU A 337 34.23 -5.14 -43.15
CA LEU A 337 34.04 -5.97 -41.95
C LEU A 337 34.42 -7.45 -42.14
N LEU A 338 34.69 -7.90 -43.37
CA LEU A 338 35.11 -9.30 -43.64
C LEU A 338 36.34 -9.75 -42.84
N PRO A 339 37.39 -8.92 -42.61
CA PRO A 339 38.52 -9.29 -41.76
C PRO A 339 38.08 -9.61 -40.32
N ASP A 340 37.22 -8.77 -39.74
CA ASP A 340 36.73 -8.91 -38.37
C ASP A 340 35.80 -10.11 -38.21
N LEU A 341 34.90 -10.34 -39.19
CA LEU A 341 34.05 -11.53 -39.25
C LEU A 341 34.87 -12.82 -39.32
N ARG A 342 35.94 -12.84 -40.13
CA ARG A 342 36.85 -13.99 -40.21
C ARG A 342 37.62 -14.20 -38.90
N ALA A 343 38.00 -13.12 -38.21
CA ALA A 343 38.65 -13.22 -36.91
C ALA A 343 37.72 -13.82 -35.85
N ALA A 344 36.45 -13.39 -35.82
CA ALA A 344 35.43 -13.97 -34.94
C ALA A 344 35.18 -15.47 -35.23
N LEU A 345 35.05 -15.84 -36.50
CA LEU A 345 34.89 -17.26 -36.90
C LEU A 345 36.11 -18.12 -36.53
N ARG A 346 37.34 -17.58 -36.61
CA ARG A 346 38.54 -18.29 -36.12
C ARG A 346 38.52 -18.51 -34.60
N ARG A 347 37.90 -17.60 -33.84
CA ARG A 347 37.62 -17.77 -32.40
C ARG A 347 36.46 -18.72 -32.10
N LYS A 348 35.87 -19.35 -33.13
CA LYS A 348 34.69 -20.23 -33.05
C LYS A 348 33.39 -19.51 -32.63
N VAL A 349 33.32 -18.20 -32.85
CA VAL A 349 32.09 -17.42 -32.65
C VAL A 349 31.12 -17.72 -33.79
N ARG A 350 29.85 -17.98 -33.47
CA ARG A 350 28.78 -18.13 -34.46
C ARG A 350 28.35 -16.77 -35.01
N VAL A 351 28.33 -16.62 -36.32
CA VAL A 351 27.85 -15.41 -37.01
C VAL A 351 26.47 -15.67 -37.58
N VAL A 352 25.47 -14.93 -37.09
CA VAL A 352 24.08 -15.03 -37.53
C VAL A 352 23.72 -13.76 -38.30
N VAL A 353 23.31 -13.86 -39.56
CA VAL A 353 22.94 -12.71 -40.40
C VAL A 353 21.53 -12.87 -40.96
N SER A 354 20.68 -11.88 -40.70
CA SER A 354 19.31 -11.80 -41.19
C SER A 354 19.11 -10.51 -42.00
N SER A 355 18.44 -10.62 -43.16
CA SER A 355 18.29 -9.50 -44.10
C SER A 355 16.95 -9.49 -44.85
N GLY A 356 16.61 -8.34 -45.44
CA GLY A 356 15.41 -8.13 -46.25
C GLY A 356 14.25 -7.43 -45.53
N ARG A 357 13.70 -6.38 -46.17
CA ARG A 357 12.52 -5.60 -45.72
C ARG A 357 11.23 -6.13 -46.30
N THR A 358 11.24 -6.54 -47.57
CA THR A 358 10.08 -7.05 -48.30
C THR A 358 10.24 -8.52 -48.65
N ILE A 359 9.14 -9.23 -48.95
CA ILE A 359 9.20 -10.66 -49.28
C ILE A 359 10.08 -10.98 -50.50
N SER A 360 10.23 -10.01 -51.42
CA SER A 360 11.03 -10.11 -52.64
C SER A 360 12.48 -9.65 -52.47
N ASP A 361 12.85 -9.12 -51.30
CA ASP A 361 14.21 -8.61 -51.10
C ASP A 361 15.21 -9.77 -51.09
N THR A 362 16.23 -9.63 -51.94
CA THR A 362 17.39 -10.53 -51.96
C THR A 362 18.67 -9.70 -51.88
N PRO A 363 19.71 -10.17 -51.17
CA PRO A 363 21.00 -9.48 -51.13
C PRO A 363 21.59 -9.36 -52.54
N ALA A 364 22.35 -8.29 -52.78
CA ALA A 364 23.10 -8.12 -54.03
C ALA A 364 23.99 -9.35 -54.33
N PRO A 365 24.22 -9.72 -55.59
CA PRO A 365 24.99 -10.91 -55.96
C PRO A 365 26.36 -11.01 -55.28
N GLU A 366 27.06 -9.89 -55.14
CA GLU A 366 28.37 -9.78 -54.50
C GLU A 366 28.29 -10.05 -53.00
N VAL A 367 27.27 -9.51 -52.33
CA VAL A 367 26.98 -9.76 -50.90
C VAL A 367 26.65 -11.23 -50.68
N ARG A 368 25.76 -11.80 -51.50
CA ARG A 368 25.36 -13.20 -51.42
C ARG A 368 26.55 -14.13 -51.61
N THR A 369 27.42 -13.83 -52.58
CA THR A 369 28.64 -14.60 -52.83
C THR A 369 29.58 -14.56 -51.63
N ALA A 370 29.88 -13.37 -51.10
CA ALA A 370 30.77 -13.23 -49.95
C ALA A 370 30.25 -13.94 -48.68
N LEU A 371 28.94 -13.85 -48.38
CA LEU A 371 28.35 -14.54 -47.23
C LEU A 371 28.32 -16.06 -47.42
N ASN A 372 28.01 -16.55 -48.64
CA ASN A 372 28.03 -17.98 -48.94
C ASN A 372 29.45 -18.56 -48.88
N GLU A 373 30.46 -17.81 -49.30
CA GLU A 373 31.88 -18.21 -49.15
C GLU A 373 32.27 -18.35 -47.67
N LEU A 374 31.82 -17.43 -46.81
CA LEU A 374 32.03 -17.55 -45.36
C LEU A 374 31.34 -18.79 -44.81
N ALA A 375 30.09 -19.06 -45.21
CA ALA A 375 29.34 -20.23 -44.77
C ALA A 375 29.95 -21.56 -45.24
N ALA A 376 30.47 -21.60 -46.48
CA ALA A 376 31.16 -22.77 -47.01
C ALA A 376 32.49 -23.04 -46.30
N LYS A 377 33.22 -21.98 -45.92
CA LYS A 377 34.53 -22.10 -45.24
C LYS A 377 34.41 -22.44 -43.75
N TYR A 378 33.31 -22.03 -43.10
CA TYR A 378 33.07 -22.23 -41.67
C TYR A 378 31.68 -22.87 -41.43
N PRO A 379 31.50 -24.14 -41.81
CA PRO A 379 30.21 -24.81 -41.70
C PRO A 379 29.73 -24.90 -40.24
N GLY A 380 28.44 -24.68 -40.00
CA GLY A 380 27.81 -24.69 -38.67
C GLY A 380 28.13 -23.49 -37.78
N GLN A 381 28.98 -22.57 -38.23
CA GLN A 381 29.28 -21.31 -37.53
C GLN A 381 28.66 -20.09 -38.20
N VAL A 382 28.27 -20.17 -39.47
CA VAL A 382 27.61 -19.07 -40.17
C VAL A 382 26.16 -19.46 -40.45
N LEU A 383 25.22 -18.70 -39.91
CA LEU A 383 23.78 -18.88 -40.11
C LEU A 383 23.23 -17.71 -40.92
N LEU A 384 22.72 -18.00 -42.12
CA LEU A 384 22.16 -16.99 -43.03
C LEU A 384 20.65 -17.21 -43.18
N SER A 385 19.87 -16.11 -43.23
CA SER A 385 18.44 -16.19 -43.55
C SER A 385 18.26 -16.71 -44.99
N SER A 386 17.58 -17.84 -45.14
CA SER A 386 17.33 -18.47 -46.46
C SER A 386 16.32 -17.71 -47.32
N ALA A 387 15.50 -16.87 -46.70
CA ALA A 387 14.54 -15.96 -47.34
C ALA A 387 14.59 -14.60 -46.63
N SER A 388 13.98 -13.58 -47.24
CA SER A 388 13.83 -12.27 -46.61
C SER A 388 13.13 -12.38 -45.26
N ALA A 389 13.75 -11.78 -44.24
CA ALA A 389 13.23 -11.75 -42.88
C ALA A 389 12.04 -10.78 -42.71
N ARG A 390 11.70 -10.00 -43.74
CA ARG A 390 10.62 -9.00 -43.70
C ARG A 390 10.74 -8.11 -42.45
N THR A 391 11.93 -7.58 -42.22
CA THR A 391 12.26 -6.79 -41.02
C THR A 391 12.77 -5.41 -41.42
N ALA A 392 12.36 -4.39 -40.68
CA ALA A 392 12.96 -3.06 -40.67
C ALA A 392 13.90 -2.87 -39.48
N GLY A 393 13.93 -3.83 -38.54
CA GLY A 393 14.80 -3.81 -37.37
C GLY A 393 16.27 -3.77 -37.74
N CYS A 394 17.04 -2.93 -37.04
CA CYS A 394 18.44 -2.69 -37.30
C CYS A 394 19.20 -2.89 -35.99
N VAL A 395 19.70 -4.11 -35.78
CA VAL A 395 20.25 -4.53 -34.49
C VAL A 395 21.49 -5.39 -34.69
N VAL A 396 22.48 -5.20 -33.83
CA VAL A 396 23.59 -6.15 -33.64
C VAL A 396 23.63 -6.59 -32.20
N VAL A 397 23.58 -7.89 -31.94
CA VAL A 397 23.63 -8.46 -30.59
C VAL A 397 24.89 -9.29 -30.43
N GLN A 398 25.68 -9.00 -29.39
CA GLN A 398 26.85 -9.78 -28.99
C GLN A 398 26.48 -10.65 -27.79
N ASP A 399 26.54 -11.97 -28.01
CA ASP A 399 26.16 -12.98 -27.03
C ASP A 399 24.79 -12.65 -26.39
N ASN A 400 24.68 -12.64 -25.06
CA ASN A 400 23.52 -12.14 -24.32
C ASN A 400 23.87 -10.92 -23.42
N ALA A 401 24.95 -10.21 -23.76
CA ALA A 401 25.52 -9.17 -22.89
C ALA A 401 25.36 -7.75 -23.46
N ARG A 402 25.51 -7.58 -24.78
CA ARG A 402 25.51 -6.26 -25.41
C ARG A 402 24.67 -6.23 -26.68
N ALA A 403 24.06 -5.09 -26.96
CA ALA A 403 23.35 -4.88 -28.21
C ALA A 403 23.50 -3.45 -28.73
N TYR A 404 23.73 -3.31 -30.03
CA TYR A 404 23.65 -2.03 -30.73
C TYR A 404 22.33 -1.95 -31.50
N VAL A 405 21.50 -0.97 -31.15
CA VAL A 405 20.18 -0.73 -31.75
C VAL A 405 20.21 0.59 -32.51
N SER A 406 19.93 0.56 -33.81
CA SER A 406 20.07 1.73 -34.68
C SER A 406 18.81 2.02 -35.49
N ALA A 407 18.72 3.24 -36.05
CA ALA A 407 17.69 3.59 -37.03
C ALA A 407 18.07 3.19 -38.48
N HIS A 408 19.34 2.84 -38.70
CA HIS A 408 19.92 2.51 -40.00
C HIS A 408 20.46 1.08 -40.02
N SER A 409 20.37 0.41 -41.18
CA SER A 409 20.83 -0.97 -41.30
C SER A 409 22.33 -1.07 -40.99
N PRO A 410 22.75 -1.96 -40.08
CA PRO A 410 24.14 -2.07 -39.64
C PRO A 410 25.16 -2.26 -40.77
N LEU A 411 24.78 -2.93 -41.86
CA LEU A 411 25.66 -3.18 -42.99
C LEU A 411 25.36 -2.31 -44.21
N ASP A 412 24.72 -1.15 -44.01
CA ASP A 412 24.26 -0.26 -45.10
C ASP A 412 24.67 1.21 -44.90
N LEU A 413 25.36 1.59 -43.82
CA LEU A 413 25.78 2.98 -43.62
C LEU A 413 27.01 3.31 -44.49
N VAL A 414 27.01 4.47 -45.16
CA VAL A 414 28.08 4.92 -46.09
C VAL A 414 28.81 6.13 -45.52
N SER A 415 30.11 6.22 -45.78
CA SER A 415 30.96 7.38 -45.50
C SER A 415 30.38 8.67 -46.14
N GLY A 416 30.20 9.73 -45.35
CA GLY A 416 29.60 11.00 -45.78
C GLY A 416 28.20 11.31 -45.20
N PHE A 417 27.67 10.44 -44.33
CA PHE A 417 26.48 10.73 -43.55
C PHE A 417 26.80 11.78 -42.46
N ALA A 418 26.06 12.90 -42.47
CA ALA A 418 26.28 14.06 -41.59
C ALA A 418 25.34 14.10 -40.36
N GLY A 419 24.67 13.00 -40.03
CA GLY A 419 23.79 12.96 -38.85
C GLY A 419 24.60 12.80 -37.57
N GLU A 420 24.17 13.54 -36.53
CA GLU A 420 24.87 13.68 -35.24
C GLU A 420 24.86 12.36 -34.43
N MET A 421 23.83 11.52 -34.59
CA MET A 421 23.68 10.25 -33.86
C MET A 421 23.14 9.14 -34.78
N THR A 422 23.50 7.88 -34.54
CA THR A 422 23.07 6.71 -35.36
C THR A 422 22.30 5.63 -34.59
N GLY A 423 22.49 5.53 -33.28
CA GLY A 423 21.85 4.49 -32.46
C GLY A 423 22.32 4.48 -31.00
N LEU A 424 21.95 3.43 -30.27
CA LEU A 424 22.31 3.20 -28.88
C LEU A 424 23.06 1.88 -28.74
N LEU A 425 24.18 1.89 -28.03
CA LEU A 425 24.83 0.69 -27.52
C LEU A 425 24.34 0.43 -26.10
N VAL A 426 23.84 -0.79 -25.89
CA VAL A 426 23.34 -1.29 -24.61
C VAL A 426 24.37 -2.26 -24.03
N GLU A 427 24.75 -2.06 -22.77
CA GLU A 427 25.75 -2.84 -22.05
C GLU A 427 25.30 -3.18 -20.62
N PRO A 428 25.97 -4.12 -19.93
CA PRO A 428 25.74 -4.34 -18.50
C PRO A 428 26.06 -3.08 -17.68
N SER A 429 25.24 -2.80 -16.66
CA SER A 429 25.46 -1.69 -15.72
C SER A 429 25.93 -2.22 -14.36
N LYS A 430 26.76 -1.44 -13.64
CA LYS A 430 27.08 -1.71 -12.23
C LYS A 430 25.86 -1.74 -11.31
N TYR A 431 24.77 -1.06 -11.71
CA TYR A 431 23.53 -0.94 -10.95
C TYR A 431 22.40 -1.80 -11.52
N GLY A 432 22.70 -2.75 -12.40
CA GLY A 432 21.74 -3.61 -13.06
C GLY A 432 22.19 -5.07 -13.06
N PRO A 433 21.40 -5.98 -13.67
CA PRO A 433 21.80 -7.37 -13.82
C PRO A 433 23.05 -7.51 -14.70
N ALA A 434 23.81 -8.60 -14.49
CA ALA A 434 25.00 -8.92 -15.29
C ALA A 434 24.67 -9.11 -16.78
N LEU A 435 23.47 -9.63 -17.08
CA LEU A 435 22.93 -9.75 -18.43
C LEU A 435 21.69 -8.86 -18.54
N PRO A 436 21.73 -7.77 -19.33
CA PRO A 436 20.59 -6.89 -19.49
C PRO A 436 19.39 -7.62 -20.11
N GLY A 437 18.24 -7.59 -19.44
CA GLY A 437 17.03 -8.30 -19.90
C GLY A 437 16.57 -7.89 -21.30
N CYS A 438 16.75 -6.62 -21.68
CA CYS A 438 16.44 -6.14 -23.03
C CYS A 438 17.29 -6.81 -24.14
N VAL A 439 18.52 -7.22 -23.84
CA VAL A 439 19.39 -7.93 -24.79
C VAL A 439 18.87 -9.35 -25.02
N THR A 440 18.42 -10.02 -23.95
CA THR A 440 17.77 -11.32 -24.04
C THR A 440 16.46 -11.24 -24.85
N GLU A 441 15.64 -10.22 -24.59
CA GLU A 441 14.40 -10.00 -25.35
C GLU A 441 14.70 -9.71 -26.84
N LEU A 442 15.78 -8.97 -27.16
CA LEU A 442 16.22 -8.77 -28.54
C LEU A 442 16.57 -10.11 -29.22
N LEU A 443 17.31 -11.00 -28.55
CA LEU A 443 17.63 -12.33 -29.11
C LEU A 443 16.37 -13.17 -29.35
N LEU A 444 15.42 -13.13 -28.41
CA LEU A 444 14.13 -13.79 -28.56
C LEU A 444 13.34 -13.21 -29.73
N TRP A 445 13.36 -11.89 -29.91
CA TRP A 445 12.77 -11.24 -31.08
C TRP A 445 13.44 -11.70 -32.39
N VAL A 446 14.77 -11.76 -32.46
CA VAL A 446 15.46 -12.26 -33.67
C VAL A 446 15.09 -13.70 -33.97
N ARG A 447 15.00 -14.56 -32.94
CA ARG A 447 14.57 -15.95 -33.08
C ARG A 447 13.12 -16.08 -33.57
N ARG A 448 12.24 -15.14 -33.22
CA ARG A 448 10.84 -15.10 -33.68
C ARG A 448 10.69 -14.56 -35.10
N SER A 449 11.38 -13.47 -35.42
CA SER A 449 11.11 -12.63 -36.59
C SER A 449 12.19 -12.70 -37.67
N GLY A 450 13.42 -13.08 -37.33
CA GLY A 450 14.58 -13.04 -38.23
C GLY A 450 14.81 -14.28 -39.09
N PHE A 451 14.23 -15.43 -38.72
CA PHE A 451 14.50 -16.73 -39.36
C PHE A 451 13.25 -17.61 -39.45
N ALA A 452 13.08 -18.27 -40.60
CA ALA A 452 12.04 -19.28 -40.81
C ALA A 452 12.57 -20.71 -40.58
N GLY A 453 11.70 -21.64 -40.21
CA GLY A 453 12.03 -23.07 -40.11
C GLY A 453 12.83 -23.45 -38.85
N GLN A 454 13.62 -24.51 -38.96
CA GLN A 454 14.40 -25.06 -37.83
C GLN A 454 15.65 -24.23 -37.48
N ASN A 455 16.21 -23.51 -38.46
CA ASN A 455 17.41 -22.67 -38.31
C ASN A 455 17.29 -21.64 -37.18
N ARG A 456 16.07 -21.17 -36.84
CA ARG A 456 15.86 -20.26 -35.71
C ARG A 456 16.21 -20.87 -34.35
N LEU A 457 16.20 -22.19 -34.22
CA LEU A 457 16.55 -22.90 -32.98
C LEU A 457 18.06 -22.90 -32.72
N GLU A 458 18.87 -22.55 -33.71
CA GLU A 458 20.32 -22.46 -33.58
C GLU A 458 20.80 -21.11 -32.99
N ILE A 459 19.87 -20.18 -32.75
CA ILE A 459 20.17 -18.93 -32.05
C ILE A 459 20.14 -19.21 -30.55
N LEU A 460 21.27 -18.98 -29.88
CA LEU A 460 21.40 -19.16 -28.43
C LEU A 460 20.66 -18.02 -27.73
N THR A 461 19.90 -18.36 -26.68
CA THR A 461 19.05 -17.40 -25.94
C THR A 461 19.03 -17.66 -24.44
N GLN A 462 19.44 -18.85 -23.98
CA GLN A 462 19.44 -19.19 -22.56
C GLN A 462 20.73 -18.71 -21.90
N GLU A 463 20.61 -18.16 -20.70
CA GLU A 463 21.75 -17.66 -19.91
C GLU A 463 22.85 -18.72 -19.72
N SER A 464 22.47 -19.99 -19.48
CA SER A 464 23.39 -21.12 -19.34
C SER A 464 24.20 -21.46 -20.61
N GLU A 465 23.80 -20.96 -21.78
CA GLU A 465 24.53 -21.16 -23.05
C GLU A 465 25.70 -20.18 -23.20
N PHE A 466 25.76 -19.14 -22.37
CA PHE A 466 26.78 -18.10 -22.40
C PHE A 466 27.74 -18.25 -21.22
N PRO A 467 29.03 -17.92 -21.40
CA PRO A 467 29.96 -17.85 -20.28
C PRO A 467 29.51 -16.80 -19.27
N GLU A 468 29.75 -17.05 -17.98
CA GLU A 468 29.56 -16.04 -16.93
C GLU A 468 30.32 -14.79 -17.36
N ALA A 469 29.61 -13.66 -17.45
CA ALA A 469 30.21 -12.40 -17.90
C ALA A 469 31.43 -12.08 -17.02
N GLU A 470 32.53 -11.61 -17.63
CA GLU A 470 33.67 -11.00 -16.93
C GLU A 470 33.19 -9.71 -16.23
N ALA A 471 32.44 -9.83 -15.15
CA ALA A 471 32.10 -8.76 -14.26
C ALA A 471 32.99 -8.90 -13.03
N GLY A 472 33.68 -7.82 -12.64
CA GLY A 472 34.24 -7.71 -11.29
C GLY A 472 33.15 -7.98 -10.24
N PRO A 473 33.52 -8.24 -8.97
CA PRO A 473 32.60 -8.76 -7.95
C PRO A 473 31.31 -7.96 -7.92
N ALA A 474 30.25 -8.51 -8.55
CA ALA A 474 28.95 -7.90 -8.57
C ALA A 474 28.37 -8.14 -7.18
N GLU A 475 28.18 -7.07 -6.42
CA GLU A 475 27.36 -7.15 -5.22
C GLU A 475 26.00 -7.73 -5.61
N PRO A 476 25.43 -8.65 -4.81
CA PRO A 476 24.18 -9.32 -5.16
C PRO A 476 23.08 -8.29 -5.42
N PHE A 477 22.77 -8.09 -6.70
CA PHE A 477 21.74 -7.18 -7.16
C PHE A 477 20.38 -7.65 -6.64
N GLY A 478 19.72 -6.81 -5.83
CA GLY A 478 18.36 -7.07 -5.32
C GLY A 478 18.26 -7.49 -3.84
N ALA A 479 19.34 -7.45 -3.06
CA ALA A 479 19.28 -7.80 -1.64
C ALA A 479 18.52 -6.79 -0.76
N GLU A 480 18.36 -5.53 -1.17
CA GLU A 480 17.76 -4.47 -0.31
C GLU A 480 16.78 -3.52 -1.02
N SER A 481 16.02 -3.98 -2.01
CA SER A 481 14.74 -3.28 -2.29
C SER A 481 13.69 -3.82 -1.31
N THR A 482 13.74 -3.34 -0.07
CA THR A 482 12.62 -3.50 0.87
C THR A 482 11.38 -2.92 0.22
N GLU A 483 10.44 -3.78 -0.18
CA GLU A 483 9.14 -3.35 -0.66
C GLU A 483 8.54 -2.40 0.38
N THR A 484 8.19 -1.19 -0.04
CA THR A 484 7.49 -0.25 0.84
C THR A 484 6.17 -0.91 1.27
N PRO A 485 5.93 -1.16 2.57
CA PRO A 485 4.71 -1.83 2.99
C PRO A 485 3.49 -0.99 2.58
N LEU A 486 2.44 -1.66 2.09
CA LEU A 486 1.21 -0.99 1.72
C LEU A 486 0.52 -0.42 2.97
N PRO A 487 -0.01 0.81 2.92
CA PRO A 487 -0.81 1.35 4.01
C PRO A 487 -2.04 0.46 4.26
N PRO A 488 -2.32 0.09 5.52
CA PRO A 488 -3.52 -0.66 5.87
C PRO A 488 -4.80 0.15 5.61
N GLY A 489 -5.93 -0.55 5.46
CA GLY A 489 -7.25 0.08 5.32
C GLY A 489 -7.79 0.61 6.65
N PRO A 490 -8.80 1.51 6.62
CA PRO A 490 -9.37 2.10 7.81
C PRO A 490 -10.01 1.02 8.71
N ALA A 491 -9.56 0.93 9.96
CA ALA A 491 -10.02 -0.07 10.92
C ALA A 491 -11.47 0.19 11.36
N ASP A 492 -11.86 1.47 11.39
CA ASP A 492 -13.22 1.93 11.63
C ASP A 492 -13.54 3.16 10.75
N GLY A 493 -14.82 3.55 10.73
CA GLY A 493 -15.30 4.69 9.96
C GLY A 493 -15.22 6.03 10.69
N THR A 494 -14.39 6.16 11.74
CA THR A 494 -14.31 7.43 12.49
C THR A 494 -13.62 8.52 11.65
N PRO A 495 -14.07 9.79 11.72
CA PRO A 495 -13.50 10.88 10.91
C PRO A 495 -11.99 11.06 11.09
N GLU A 496 -11.47 10.88 12.30
CA GLU A 496 -10.03 10.94 12.58
C GLU A 496 -9.25 9.80 11.90
N MET A 497 -9.77 8.57 11.92
CA MET A 497 -9.14 7.42 11.26
C MET A 497 -9.11 7.60 9.75
N LEU A 498 -10.20 8.11 9.17
CA LEU A 498 -10.25 8.43 7.74
C LEU A 498 -9.26 9.53 7.35
N ARG A 499 -9.05 10.54 8.20
CA ARG A 499 -8.05 11.60 7.96
C ARG A 499 -6.62 11.08 8.02
N ILE A 500 -6.30 10.24 9.00
CA ILE A 500 -4.96 9.62 9.12
C ILE A 500 -4.73 8.63 7.97
N TRP A 501 -5.72 7.81 7.63
CA TRP A 501 -5.67 6.89 6.47
C TRP A 501 -5.45 7.63 5.14
N ALA A 502 -6.13 8.75 4.92
CA ALA A 502 -5.87 9.57 3.74
C ALA A 502 -4.44 10.16 3.73
N ALA A 503 -3.93 10.55 4.90
CA ALA A 503 -2.56 11.05 5.04
C ALA A 503 -1.50 9.96 4.82
N SER A 504 -1.71 8.74 5.32
CA SER A 504 -0.79 7.61 5.12
C SER A 504 -0.68 7.24 3.64
N TRP A 505 -1.78 7.32 2.88
CA TRP A 505 -1.74 7.10 1.43
C TRP A 505 -1.05 8.24 0.65
N ARG A 506 -1.14 9.50 1.08
CA ARG A 506 -0.36 10.60 0.50
C ARG A 506 1.14 10.43 0.73
N GLU A 507 1.52 10.05 1.94
CA GLU A 507 2.91 9.77 2.31
C GLU A 507 3.47 8.59 1.49
N TYR A 508 2.71 7.50 1.41
CA TYR A 508 3.07 6.34 0.57
C TYR A 508 3.21 6.70 -0.91
N GLN A 509 2.31 7.50 -1.46
CA GLN A 509 2.39 7.97 -2.85
C GLN A 509 3.65 8.81 -3.09
N ALA A 510 4.02 9.70 -2.16
CA ALA A 510 5.24 10.50 -2.25
C ALA A 510 6.48 9.60 -2.20
N ALA A 511 6.54 8.65 -1.26
CA ALA A 511 7.63 7.67 -1.14
C ALA A 511 7.79 6.83 -2.41
N LEU A 512 6.69 6.34 -2.99
CA LEU A 512 6.73 5.60 -4.27
C LEU A 512 7.24 6.47 -5.43
N ARG A 513 6.81 7.73 -5.50
CA ARG A 513 7.27 8.67 -6.54
C ARG A 513 8.77 8.89 -6.44
N ASP A 514 9.27 9.12 -5.23
CA ASP A 514 10.70 9.34 -4.99
C ASP A 514 11.52 8.07 -5.28
N THR A 515 10.99 6.90 -4.92
CA THR A 515 11.64 5.60 -5.22
C THR A 515 11.71 5.34 -6.72
N VAL A 516 10.64 5.62 -7.48
CA VAL A 516 10.63 5.49 -8.94
C VAL A 516 11.64 6.46 -9.57
N ARG A 517 11.71 7.69 -9.09
CA ARG A 517 12.68 8.69 -9.57
C ARG A 517 14.12 8.26 -9.30
N GLN A 518 14.44 7.89 -8.05
CA GLN A 518 15.78 7.40 -7.69
C GLN A 518 16.15 6.16 -8.51
N ALA A 519 15.19 5.26 -8.75
CA ALA A 519 15.42 4.07 -9.53
C ALA A 519 15.87 4.38 -10.97
N THR A 520 15.37 5.45 -11.58
CA THR A 520 15.70 5.86 -12.95
C THR A 520 16.87 6.84 -13.04
N ASP A 521 17.23 7.54 -11.95
CA ASP A 521 18.32 8.53 -11.94
C ASP A 521 19.71 7.89 -11.77
N GLU A 522 19.83 6.78 -11.02
CA GLU A 522 21.11 6.09 -10.79
C GLU A 522 21.65 5.38 -12.05
N ALA A 523 20.76 4.76 -12.82
CA ALA A 523 21.04 4.13 -14.11
C ALA A 523 19.76 4.08 -14.94
N PRO A 524 19.84 4.27 -16.26
CA PRO A 524 18.67 4.20 -17.12
C PRO A 524 18.13 2.77 -17.21
N SER A 525 16.81 2.64 -17.28
CA SER A 525 16.12 1.37 -17.52
C SER A 525 15.76 1.24 -18.99
N VAL A 526 15.96 0.05 -19.57
CA VAL A 526 15.82 -0.20 -21.01
C VAL A 526 14.85 -1.34 -21.26
N GLU A 527 13.80 -1.07 -22.03
CA GLU A 527 12.80 -2.05 -22.44
C GLU A 527 12.78 -2.21 -23.96
N LEU A 528 12.48 -3.43 -24.42
CA LEU A 528 12.26 -3.70 -25.84
C LEU A 528 10.91 -3.14 -26.30
N VAL A 529 10.89 -2.51 -27.47
CA VAL A 529 9.64 -2.11 -28.15
C VAL A 529 9.60 -2.77 -29.52
N GLU A 530 8.46 -3.38 -29.86
CA GLU A 530 8.24 -4.09 -31.11
C GLU A 530 7.00 -3.59 -31.86
N ASP A 531 7.07 -3.61 -33.19
CA ASP A 531 5.94 -3.47 -34.10
C ASP A 531 4.97 -2.31 -33.72
N GLY A 532 3.68 -2.60 -33.50
CA GLY A 532 2.65 -1.58 -33.22
C GLY A 532 2.87 -0.79 -31.93
N SER A 533 3.63 -1.31 -30.97
CA SER A 533 3.91 -0.61 -29.70
C SER A 533 4.70 0.69 -29.89
N HIS A 534 5.41 0.83 -31.00
CA HIS A 534 6.05 2.10 -31.35
C HIS A 534 5.04 3.21 -31.65
N GLN A 535 3.95 2.85 -32.36
CA GLN A 535 2.90 3.78 -32.73
C GLN A 535 2.03 4.16 -31.53
N ASP A 536 1.77 3.23 -30.62
CA ASP A 536 1.07 3.52 -29.37
C ASP A 536 1.84 4.55 -28.54
N TYR A 537 3.15 4.38 -28.44
CA TYR A 537 3.99 5.32 -27.69
C TYR A 537 4.05 6.70 -28.34
N LEU A 538 4.05 6.79 -29.67
CA LEU A 538 3.95 8.07 -30.36
C LEU A 538 2.67 8.83 -29.95
N TRP A 539 1.52 8.15 -29.94
CA TRP A 539 0.26 8.77 -29.53
C TRP A 539 0.20 9.05 -28.03
N GLN A 540 0.73 8.14 -27.20
CA GLN A 540 0.90 8.37 -25.77
C GLN A 540 1.77 9.61 -25.50
N ALA A 541 2.84 9.81 -26.26
CA ALA A 541 3.67 11.02 -26.17
C ALA A 541 2.90 12.27 -26.62
N LEU A 542 2.17 12.18 -27.72
CA LEU A 542 1.38 13.28 -28.27
C LEU A 542 0.23 13.74 -27.35
N HIS A 543 -0.33 12.86 -26.52
CA HIS A 543 -1.42 13.21 -25.61
C HIS A 543 -0.99 13.35 -24.16
N GLY A 544 0.04 12.62 -23.75
CA GLY A 544 0.46 12.49 -22.35
C GLY A 544 1.68 13.29 -21.95
N ALA A 545 2.37 13.97 -22.87
CA ALA A 545 3.50 14.83 -22.51
C ALA A 545 3.05 15.96 -21.58
N THR A 546 3.79 16.15 -20.48
CA THR A 546 3.49 17.14 -19.44
C THR A 546 4.50 18.27 -19.38
N THR A 547 5.75 18.01 -19.75
CA THR A 547 6.85 18.97 -19.73
C THR A 547 7.45 19.17 -21.12
N ARG A 548 7.72 18.08 -21.84
CA ARG A 548 8.34 18.15 -23.16
C ARG A 548 7.92 17.01 -24.09
N LEU A 549 7.84 17.35 -25.37
CA LEU A 549 7.61 16.41 -26.46
C LEU A 549 8.65 16.66 -27.56
N VAL A 550 9.44 15.64 -27.92
CA VAL A 550 10.41 15.74 -29.02
C VAL A 550 10.18 14.63 -30.03
N LEU A 551 9.99 15.01 -31.30
CA LEU A 551 9.95 14.09 -32.42
C LEU A 551 11.16 14.35 -33.32
N ALA A 552 11.99 13.33 -33.55
CA ALA A 552 13.15 13.43 -34.42
C ALA A 552 13.15 12.32 -35.48
N ASP A 553 13.31 12.70 -36.75
CA ASP A 553 13.42 11.74 -37.85
C ASP A 553 14.27 12.33 -38.99
N GLY A 554 15.08 11.48 -39.61
CA GLY A 554 15.88 11.86 -40.79
C GLY A 554 15.04 12.02 -42.07
N ARG A 555 13.73 11.70 -42.02
CA ARG A 555 12.80 11.79 -43.15
C ARG A 555 11.41 12.24 -42.68
N ILE A 556 10.68 12.90 -43.58
CA ILE A 556 9.27 13.24 -43.41
C ILE A 556 8.49 12.62 -44.56
N SER A 557 7.33 12.02 -44.27
CA SER A 557 6.42 11.49 -45.28
C SER A 557 4.98 11.98 -45.03
N PRO A 558 4.18 12.19 -46.09
CA PRO A 558 2.80 12.66 -45.97
C PRO A 558 1.91 11.74 -45.11
N ARG A 559 2.23 10.44 -45.05
CA ARG A 559 1.48 9.45 -44.27
C ARG A 559 1.70 9.52 -42.76
N ALA A 560 2.78 10.13 -42.31
CA ALA A 560 3.10 10.29 -40.89
C ALA A 560 2.89 11.74 -40.44
N ALA A 561 3.31 12.70 -41.26
CA ALA A 561 3.11 14.13 -41.09
C ALA A 561 1.67 14.54 -41.43
N THR A 562 0.70 14.01 -40.70
CA THR A 562 -0.72 14.27 -40.92
C THR A 562 -1.21 15.48 -40.13
N GLU A 563 -2.32 16.09 -40.56
CA GLU A 563 -2.99 17.17 -39.82
C GLU A 563 -3.35 16.74 -38.38
N ARG A 564 -3.68 15.46 -38.19
CA ARG A 564 -4.01 14.88 -36.89
C ARG A 564 -2.83 14.93 -35.92
N VAL A 565 -1.62 14.64 -36.39
CA VAL A 565 -0.39 14.74 -35.59
C VAL A 565 -0.08 16.22 -35.29
N ALA A 566 -0.21 17.10 -36.28
CA ALA A 566 -0.01 18.54 -36.07
C ALA A 566 -0.97 19.12 -35.03
N ARG A 567 -2.24 18.68 -35.03
CA ARG A 567 -3.26 19.08 -34.05
C ARG A 567 -2.89 18.63 -32.65
N ALA A 568 -2.51 17.37 -32.46
CA ALA A 568 -2.11 16.88 -31.14
C ALA A 568 -0.87 17.61 -30.61
N MET A 569 0.12 17.90 -31.46
CA MET A 569 1.28 18.74 -31.09
C MET A 569 0.85 20.15 -30.67
N ARG A 570 -0.09 20.76 -31.39
CA ARG A 570 -0.65 22.08 -31.03
C ARG A 570 -1.35 22.04 -29.68
N GLU A 571 -2.22 21.07 -29.44
CA GLU A 571 -2.94 20.93 -28.17
C GLU A 571 -1.97 20.80 -26.97
N ARG A 572 -0.82 20.14 -27.16
CA ARG A 572 0.23 20.08 -26.13
C ARG A 572 0.93 21.42 -25.95
N ALA A 573 1.32 22.08 -27.03
CA ALA A 573 1.94 23.41 -26.97
C ALA A 573 1.02 24.45 -26.31
N GLU A 574 -0.27 24.43 -26.63
CA GLU A 574 -1.31 25.26 -25.99
C GLU A 574 -1.48 24.95 -24.49
N SER A 575 -1.17 23.71 -24.07
CA SER A 575 -1.16 23.30 -22.67
C SER A 575 0.15 23.68 -21.93
N GLY A 576 1.06 24.40 -22.59
CA GLY A 576 2.34 24.85 -22.01
C GLY A 576 3.48 23.83 -22.10
N VAL A 577 3.35 22.76 -22.88
CA VAL A 577 4.40 21.75 -23.07
C VAL A 577 5.41 22.24 -24.11
N ALA A 578 6.72 22.10 -23.84
CA ALA A 578 7.77 22.41 -24.80
C ALA A 578 7.80 21.36 -25.92
N VAL A 579 7.35 21.74 -27.13
CA VAL A 579 7.29 20.83 -28.28
C VAL A 579 8.43 21.11 -29.26
N HIS A 580 9.26 20.11 -29.54
CA HIS A 580 10.36 20.21 -30.50
C HIS A 580 10.23 19.19 -31.64
N LEU A 581 10.48 19.65 -32.86
CA LEU A 581 10.44 18.84 -34.07
C LEU A 581 11.80 18.91 -34.78
N VAL A 582 12.57 17.83 -34.74
CA VAL A 582 13.87 17.72 -35.43
C VAL A 582 13.68 16.99 -36.75
N GLN A 583 13.72 17.73 -37.85
CA GLN A 583 13.36 17.19 -39.16
C GLN A 583 14.18 17.83 -40.28
N PRO A 584 14.41 17.13 -41.42
CA PRO A 584 15.02 17.74 -42.59
C PRO A 584 14.14 18.87 -43.16
N SER A 585 14.71 19.71 -44.01
CA SER A 585 13.94 20.66 -44.81
C SER A 585 12.89 19.90 -45.65
N PRO A 586 11.65 20.43 -45.75
CA PRO A 586 10.56 19.73 -46.42
C PRO A 586 10.87 19.60 -47.91
N GLY A 587 10.47 18.48 -48.51
CA GLY A 587 10.56 18.29 -49.95
C GLY A 587 9.55 19.15 -50.72
N ARG A 588 9.40 18.88 -52.03
CA ARG A 588 8.35 19.51 -52.88
C ARG A 588 6.95 18.93 -52.67
N ASP A 589 6.76 18.08 -51.67
CA ASP A 589 5.49 17.41 -51.39
C ASP A 589 4.53 18.37 -50.66
N ALA A 590 3.37 18.63 -51.26
CA ALA A 590 2.42 19.64 -50.79
C ALA A 590 1.80 19.30 -49.42
N GLU A 591 1.56 18.02 -49.12
CA GLU A 591 1.01 17.59 -47.83
C GLU A 591 2.03 17.77 -46.70
N VAL A 592 3.30 17.45 -46.98
CA VAL A 592 4.40 17.69 -46.04
C VAL A 592 4.63 19.18 -45.82
N GLN A 593 4.51 20.01 -46.86
CA GLN A 593 4.60 21.47 -46.73
C GLN A 593 3.45 22.03 -45.89
N SER A 594 2.22 21.53 -46.07
CA SER A 594 1.06 21.92 -45.28
C SER A 594 1.25 21.59 -43.79
N PHE A 595 1.61 20.34 -43.46
CA PHE A 595 1.93 19.94 -42.08
C PHE A 595 3.01 20.84 -41.47
N THR A 596 4.09 21.05 -42.22
CA THR A 596 5.24 21.81 -41.76
C THR A 596 4.88 23.28 -41.52
N GLY A 597 4.10 23.89 -42.41
CA GLY A 597 3.63 25.27 -42.25
C GLY A 597 2.69 25.42 -41.05
N VAL A 598 1.86 24.43 -40.77
CA VAL A 598 1.00 24.40 -39.58
C VAL A 598 1.83 24.35 -38.30
N VAL A 599 2.85 23.50 -38.25
CA VAL A 599 3.70 23.35 -37.06
C VAL A 599 4.58 24.59 -36.85
N GLU A 600 5.15 25.18 -37.90
CA GLU A 600 6.00 26.38 -37.79
C GLU A 600 5.22 27.65 -37.43
N SER A 601 3.94 27.72 -37.76
CA SER A 601 3.08 28.87 -37.41
C SER A 601 2.45 28.77 -36.01
N THR A 602 2.60 27.64 -35.32
CA THR A 602 2.00 27.41 -34.01
C THR A 602 2.95 27.88 -32.89
N PRO A 603 2.53 28.83 -32.04
CA PRO A 603 3.31 29.23 -30.86
C PRO A 603 3.57 28.05 -29.91
N GLY A 604 4.77 27.97 -29.34
CA GLY A 604 5.18 26.88 -28.43
C GLY A 604 5.72 25.62 -29.11
N ILE A 605 5.75 25.58 -30.46
CA ILE A 605 6.44 24.52 -31.21
C ILE A 605 7.73 25.06 -31.86
N THR A 606 8.86 24.41 -31.56
CA THR A 606 10.16 24.74 -32.16
C THR A 606 10.56 23.71 -33.21
N VAL A 607 10.77 24.15 -34.45
CA VAL A 607 11.18 23.28 -35.57
C VAL A 607 12.68 23.43 -35.85
N HIS A 608 13.43 22.36 -35.63
CA HIS A 608 14.87 22.27 -35.90
C HIS A 608 15.13 21.67 -37.27
N ARG A 609 15.61 22.49 -38.22
CA ARG A 609 15.88 22.07 -39.60
C ARG A 609 17.25 21.41 -39.75
N ARG A 610 17.32 20.12 -39.44
CA ARG A 610 18.56 19.33 -39.50
C ARG A 610 18.32 17.91 -39.95
N ARG A 611 19.34 17.27 -40.53
CA ARG A 611 19.31 15.84 -40.84
C ARG A 611 19.80 15.06 -39.62
N THR A 612 18.91 14.31 -38.99
CA THR A 612 19.27 13.37 -37.93
C THR A 612 19.42 11.95 -38.46
N GLY A 613 20.34 11.17 -37.87
CA GLY A 613 20.52 9.73 -38.12
C GLY A 613 19.81 8.84 -37.14
N VAL A 614 19.01 9.41 -36.24
CA VAL A 614 18.16 8.65 -35.35
C VAL A 614 16.68 8.88 -35.67
N ARG A 615 15.87 7.95 -35.20
CA ARG A 615 14.42 8.06 -35.19
C ARG A 615 13.97 7.95 -33.76
N VAL A 616 13.42 9.03 -33.23
CA VAL A 616 13.23 9.22 -31.80
C VAL A 616 11.86 9.85 -31.51
N VAL A 617 11.22 9.33 -30.47
CA VAL A 617 10.10 9.97 -29.77
C VAL A 617 10.52 10.16 -28.32
N VAL A 618 10.45 11.39 -27.81
CA VAL A 618 10.68 11.71 -26.39
C VAL A 618 9.39 12.25 -25.80
N CYS A 619 9.01 11.71 -24.66
CA CYS A 619 7.94 12.22 -23.80
C CYS A 619 8.52 12.37 -22.40
N ASP A 620 8.66 13.61 -21.93
CA ASP A 620 9.22 13.93 -20.62
C ASP A 620 10.58 13.21 -20.40
N ASP A 621 10.69 12.32 -19.41
CA ASP A 621 11.92 11.60 -19.08
C ASP A 621 12.03 10.21 -19.73
N THR A 622 11.21 9.95 -20.74
CA THR A 622 11.21 8.69 -21.50
C THR A 622 11.57 8.95 -22.96
N LEU A 623 12.45 8.11 -23.49
CA LEU A 623 12.94 8.14 -24.86
C LEU A 623 12.62 6.81 -25.55
N GLN A 624 12.11 6.83 -26.77
CA GLN A 624 12.02 5.64 -27.63
C GLN A 624 12.88 5.84 -28.88
N LEU A 625 13.76 4.88 -29.16
CA LEU A 625 14.69 4.91 -30.30
C LEU A 625 14.72 3.55 -31.01
N GLY A 626 14.77 3.55 -32.34
CA GLY A 626 15.03 2.33 -33.11
C GLY A 626 14.67 2.45 -34.58
N SER A 627 14.15 1.35 -35.14
CA SER A 627 13.79 1.29 -36.56
C SER A 627 12.48 2.00 -36.92
N PHE A 628 11.61 2.30 -35.95
CA PHE A 628 10.36 3.02 -36.18
C PHE A 628 10.61 4.48 -36.57
N ALA A 629 9.97 4.94 -37.64
CA ALA A 629 10.08 6.32 -38.16
C ALA A 629 8.83 7.12 -37.75
N PRO A 630 8.91 8.02 -36.75
CA PRO A 630 7.74 8.77 -36.28
C PRO A 630 7.20 9.73 -37.34
N LEU A 631 8.06 10.26 -38.22
CA LEU A 631 7.69 11.24 -39.26
C LEU A 631 7.93 10.70 -40.68
N GLY A 632 8.73 9.65 -40.84
CA GLY A 632 9.17 9.14 -42.15
C GLY A 632 8.53 7.81 -42.59
N ARG A 633 7.26 7.53 -42.23
CA ARG A 633 6.62 6.22 -42.51
C ARG A 633 6.66 5.87 -44.01
N ASN A 634 7.39 4.79 -44.32
CA ASN A 634 7.47 4.18 -45.64
C ASN A 634 6.87 2.78 -45.60
N SER A 635 5.57 2.65 -45.83
CA SER A 635 5.04 1.39 -46.34
C SER A 635 3.81 1.67 -47.21
N VAL A 636 4.01 1.69 -48.52
CA VAL A 636 2.95 1.24 -49.43
C VAL A 636 2.68 -0.20 -49.04
N ARG A 637 1.52 -0.45 -48.42
CA ARG A 637 0.99 -1.82 -48.29
C ARG A 637 0.80 -2.30 -49.73
N ALA A 638 1.62 -3.24 -50.20
CA ALA A 638 1.17 -4.07 -51.30
C ALA A 638 0.07 -4.98 -50.73
N GLU A 639 -1.13 -4.90 -51.31
CA GLU A 639 -2.29 -5.68 -50.87
C GLU A 639 -1.90 -7.13 -50.57
N GLY A 640 -2.22 -7.61 -49.36
CA GLY A 640 -1.99 -9.00 -48.95
C GLY A 640 -0.61 -9.36 -48.35
N THR A 641 0.34 -8.43 -48.22
CA THR A 641 1.75 -8.80 -47.87
C THR A 641 2.25 -8.49 -46.47
N GLY A 642 1.45 -7.90 -45.56
CA GLY A 642 1.82 -7.59 -44.16
C GLY A 642 2.98 -6.60 -43.98
N THR A 643 3.10 -5.94 -42.82
CA THR A 643 4.18 -4.95 -42.54
C THR A 643 5.49 -5.63 -42.16
N ALA A 644 6.62 -4.97 -42.45
CA ALA A 644 7.93 -5.42 -41.98
C ALA A 644 8.03 -5.27 -40.45
N SER A 645 8.58 -6.26 -39.76
CA SER A 645 8.72 -6.19 -38.30
C SER A 645 9.67 -5.07 -37.90
N GLN A 646 9.29 -4.32 -36.87
CA GLN A 646 10.06 -3.20 -36.33
C GLN A 646 10.48 -3.52 -34.90
N VAL A 647 11.66 -3.00 -34.55
CA VAL A 647 12.21 -3.11 -33.20
C VAL A 647 12.92 -1.83 -32.81
N GLY A 648 12.92 -1.55 -31.52
CA GLY A 648 13.68 -0.48 -30.89
C GLY A 648 13.71 -0.66 -29.38
N VAL A 649 14.24 0.33 -28.69
CA VAL A 649 14.32 0.35 -27.24
C VAL A 649 13.59 1.57 -26.69
N ARG A 650 12.99 1.40 -25.52
CA ARG A 650 12.46 2.48 -24.69
C ARG A 650 13.34 2.63 -23.47
N VAL A 651 13.78 3.84 -23.24
CA VAL A 651 14.70 4.23 -22.19
C VAL A 651 13.99 5.13 -21.20
N TYR A 652 14.11 4.81 -19.93
CA TYR A 652 13.63 5.60 -18.80
C TYR A 652 14.83 6.16 -18.05
N GLY A 653 14.95 7.49 -17.95
CA GLY A 653 16.02 8.13 -17.19
C GLY A 653 16.24 9.59 -17.61
N ALA A 654 15.87 10.53 -16.74
CA ALA A 654 15.86 11.96 -17.04
C ALA A 654 17.24 12.48 -17.50
N GLY A 655 18.32 12.09 -16.80
CA GLY A 655 19.68 12.50 -17.13
C GLY A 655 20.15 12.00 -18.49
N PHE A 656 19.85 10.74 -18.82
CA PHE A 656 20.20 10.16 -20.12
C PHE A 656 19.39 10.79 -21.27
N VAL A 657 18.09 11.01 -21.06
CA VAL A 657 17.25 11.68 -22.06
C VAL A 657 17.73 13.10 -22.33
N ALA A 658 18.13 13.85 -21.29
CA ALA A 658 18.70 15.17 -21.44
C ALA A 658 20.02 15.16 -22.25
N ASP A 659 20.91 14.20 -22.01
CA ASP A 659 22.15 14.02 -22.80
C ASP A 659 21.83 13.78 -24.28
N VAL A 660 20.91 12.85 -24.59
CA VAL A 660 20.50 12.57 -25.98
C VAL A 660 19.88 13.81 -26.66
N LEU A 661 19.02 14.55 -25.96
CA LEU A 661 18.41 15.77 -26.52
C LEU A 661 19.43 16.86 -26.81
N SER A 662 20.45 17.01 -25.95
CA SER A 662 21.53 17.98 -26.16
C SER A 662 22.32 17.68 -27.44
N ARG A 663 22.60 16.40 -27.71
CA ARG A 663 23.28 15.91 -28.93
C ARG A 663 22.43 16.08 -30.19
N LEU A 664 21.11 16.15 -30.06
CA LEU A 664 20.18 16.46 -31.16
C LEU A 664 20.02 17.97 -31.42
N GLY A 665 20.74 18.81 -30.68
CA GLY A 665 20.68 20.27 -30.82
C GLY A 665 19.39 20.89 -30.27
N VAL A 666 18.64 20.15 -29.46
CA VAL A 666 17.48 20.69 -28.73
C VAL A 666 18.03 21.34 -27.47
N ALA A 667 18.27 22.66 -27.55
CA ALA A 667 18.72 23.45 -26.40
C ALA A 667 17.66 23.36 -25.29
N GLN A 668 18.12 23.18 -24.04
CA GLN A 668 17.24 23.37 -22.90
C GLN A 668 16.78 24.83 -22.91
N GLU A 669 15.47 25.08 -23.04
CA GLU A 669 14.94 26.34 -22.55
C GLU A 669 15.29 26.43 -21.07
N PRO A 670 15.75 27.59 -20.57
CA PRO A 670 15.92 27.80 -19.15
C PRO A 670 14.53 27.97 -18.52
N GLU A 671 13.72 26.92 -18.49
CA GLU A 671 12.55 26.90 -17.62
C GLU A 671 13.03 26.58 -16.21
N HIS A 672 12.65 27.46 -15.28
CA HIS A 672 12.58 27.25 -13.83
C HIS A 672 13.30 25.98 -13.39
N GLU A 673 14.54 26.10 -12.90
CA GLU A 673 15.03 25.11 -11.94
C GLU A 673 13.87 24.92 -10.95
N PRO A 674 13.19 23.76 -10.88
CA PRO A 674 12.46 23.44 -9.66
C PRO A 674 13.59 23.42 -8.65
N ALA A 675 13.69 24.48 -7.85
CA ALA A 675 14.87 24.89 -7.12
C ALA A 675 15.78 23.69 -6.91
N ARG A 676 17.02 23.73 -7.44
CA ARG A 676 18.08 22.85 -6.93
C ARG A 676 18.04 23.06 -5.41
N ARG A 677 17.23 22.25 -4.73
CA ARG A 677 17.32 21.99 -3.32
C ARG A 677 18.71 21.44 -3.27
N GLU A 678 19.59 22.28 -2.75
CA GLU A 678 20.93 21.90 -2.38
C GLU A 678 20.86 20.46 -1.94
N THR A 679 21.75 19.64 -2.49
CA THR A 679 22.12 18.36 -1.90
C THR A 679 22.67 18.64 -0.51
N GLY A 680 21.77 19.02 0.40
CA GLY A 680 21.93 18.79 1.80
C GLY A 680 22.11 17.28 1.98
N PRO A 681 22.74 16.87 3.09
CA PRO A 681 22.76 15.47 3.46
C PRO A 681 21.34 14.90 3.30
N PRO A 682 21.17 13.66 2.80
CA PRO A 682 19.86 13.07 2.57
C PRO A 682 19.00 13.42 3.77
N VAL A 683 17.97 14.24 3.56
CA VAL A 683 17.07 14.65 4.64
C VAL A 683 16.64 13.34 5.26
N SER A 684 17.10 13.11 6.49
CA SER A 684 16.85 11.88 7.22
C SER A 684 15.38 11.53 7.02
N ARG A 685 15.08 10.33 6.53
CA ARG A 685 13.73 9.88 6.15
C ARG A 685 12.68 10.34 7.18
N VAL A 686 12.01 11.47 6.95
CA VAL A 686 10.87 11.94 7.79
C VAL A 686 9.56 11.34 7.26
N THR A 687 9.62 10.17 6.63
CA THR A 687 8.56 9.56 5.81
C THR A 687 7.72 8.50 6.51
N ASP A 688 7.72 8.44 7.84
CA ASP A 688 6.95 7.43 8.58
C ASP A 688 5.85 8.02 9.48
N GLY A 689 5.61 9.33 9.44
CA GLY A 689 4.78 10.00 10.44
C GLY A 689 3.32 9.54 10.44
N ALA A 690 2.66 9.55 9.28
CA ALA A 690 1.23 9.22 9.18
C ALA A 690 1.00 7.70 9.09
N ILE A 691 1.88 6.97 8.40
CA ILE A 691 1.83 5.50 8.35
C ILE A 691 2.03 4.90 9.75
N ALA A 692 3.05 5.33 10.49
CA ALA A 692 3.27 4.87 11.86
C ALA A 692 2.18 5.35 12.81
N ALA A 693 1.70 6.60 12.66
CA ALA A 693 0.61 7.11 13.49
C ALA A 693 -0.69 6.34 13.30
N TYR A 694 -0.99 5.91 12.07
CA TYR A 694 -2.13 5.06 11.77
C TYR A 694 -2.00 3.71 12.47
N ALA A 695 -0.89 3.01 12.23
CA ALA A 695 -0.64 1.68 12.78
C ALA A 695 -0.62 1.69 14.32
N ALA A 696 -0.05 2.74 14.92
CA ALA A 696 -0.06 2.95 16.36
C ALA A 696 -1.48 3.13 16.89
N LEU A 697 -2.32 3.96 16.25
CA LEU A 697 -3.68 4.22 16.74
C LEU A 697 -4.57 2.97 16.64
N GLU A 698 -4.48 2.23 15.53
CA GLU A 698 -5.19 0.97 15.34
C GLU A 698 -4.80 -0.07 16.40
N LYS A 699 -3.50 -0.35 16.55
CA LYS A 699 -2.99 -1.30 17.55
C LYS A 699 -3.34 -0.86 18.97
N ALA A 700 -3.26 0.43 19.27
CA ALA A 700 -3.61 0.98 20.58
C ALA A 700 -5.08 0.78 20.93
N ARG A 701 -5.99 1.08 19.99
CA ARG A 701 -7.43 0.92 20.19
C ARG A 701 -7.83 -0.55 20.32
N ALA A 702 -7.24 -1.44 19.52
CA ALA A 702 -7.43 -2.89 19.65
C ALA A 702 -6.96 -3.38 21.03
N ALA A 703 -5.75 -3.01 21.45
CA ALA A 703 -5.19 -3.38 22.74
C ALA A 703 -5.94 -2.77 23.94
N HIS A 704 -6.62 -1.63 23.75
CA HIS A 704 -7.45 -1.04 24.81
C HIS A 704 -8.59 -1.96 25.22
N ALA A 705 -9.23 -2.62 24.27
CA ALA A 705 -10.31 -3.58 24.54
C ALA A 705 -9.83 -4.79 25.37
N GLU A 706 -8.52 -5.09 25.29
CA GLU A 706 -7.86 -6.20 25.98
C GLU A 706 -7.15 -5.78 27.27
N GLY A 707 -7.17 -4.48 27.63
CA GLY A 707 -6.45 -3.95 28.80
C GLY A 707 -4.94 -3.83 28.62
N ARG A 708 -4.41 -4.02 27.41
CA ARG A 708 -2.97 -4.07 27.08
C ARG A 708 -2.43 -2.82 26.39
N TYR A 709 -3.17 -1.72 26.44
CA TYR A 709 -2.84 -0.46 25.74
C TYR A 709 -1.39 -0.01 25.94
N GLY A 710 -0.90 -0.04 27.19
CA GLY A 710 0.43 0.47 27.50
C GLY A 710 1.59 -0.40 27.00
N GLU A 711 1.43 -1.72 27.03
CA GLU A 711 2.42 -2.66 26.51
C GLU A 711 2.58 -2.46 25.00
N VAL A 712 1.47 -2.48 24.27
CA VAL A 712 1.44 -2.37 22.81
C VAL A 712 1.95 -1.01 22.34
N MET A 713 1.58 0.08 23.02
CA MET A 713 2.11 1.39 22.66
C MET A 713 3.61 1.50 22.93
N THR A 714 4.13 0.87 23.98
CA THR A 714 5.58 0.87 24.26
C THR A 714 6.34 0.09 23.19
N GLU A 715 5.81 -1.05 22.76
CA GLU A 715 6.37 -1.87 21.68
C GLU A 715 6.38 -1.10 20.35
N VAL A 716 5.21 -0.60 19.93
CA VAL A 716 5.05 0.11 18.65
C VAL A 716 5.93 1.37 18.59
N LEU A 717 5.94 2.17 19.66
CA LEU A 717 6.75 3.39 19.69
C LEU A 717 8.26 3.10 19.87
N GLY A 718 8.62 1.94 20.41
CA GLY A 718 10.01 1.53 20.59
C GLY A 718 10.71 1.14 19.28
N GLU A 719 9.93 0.73 18.28
CA GLU A 719 10.39 0.39 16.92
C GLU A 719 10.59 1.60 16.00
N LEU A 720 10.11 2.78 16.39
CA LEU A 720 10.17 3.99 15.57
C LEU A 720 11.42 4.82 15.85
N ASP A 721 12.02 5.35 14.78
CA ASP A 721 13.14 6.30 14.87
C ASP A 721 12.71 7.64 15.51
N ASP A 722 11.49 8.11 15.19
CA ASP A 722 10.87 9.30 15.80
C ASP A 722 9.44 9.02 16.29
N PRO A 723 9.26 8.56 17.54
CA PRO A 723 7.94 8.27 18.07
C PRO A 723 7.12 9.53 18.40
N TRP A 724 7.74 10.72 18.46
CA TRP A 724 7.03 11.96 18.80
C TRP A 724 6.21 12.48 17.63
N ARG A 725 6.66 12.21 16.39
CA ARG A 725 5.90 12.53 15.18
C ARG A 725 4.52 11.87 15.17
N VAL A 726 4.38 10.70 15.78
CA VAL A 726 3.07 10.03 15.94
C VAL A 726 2.07 10.90 16.72
N LEU A 727 2.50 11.47 17.86
CA LEU A 727 1.63 12.32 18.67
C LEU A 727 1.31 13.64 17.98
N GLU A 728 2.26 14.21 17.23
CA GLU A 728 2.03 15.42 16.44
C GLU A 728 0.99 15.17 15.35
N VAL A 729 1.09 14.05 14.63
CA VAL A 729 0.08 13.66 13.64
C VAL A 729 -1.27 13.42 14.31
N TRP A 730 -1.31 12.77 15.48
CA TRP A 730 -2.57 12.60 16.22
C TRP A 730 -3.20 13.93 16.62
N GLU A 731 -2.40 14.91 17.08
CA GLU A 731 -2.86 16.26 17.40
C GLU A 731 -3.34 17.01 16.14
N GLU A 732 -2.55 17.03 15.06
CA GLU A 732 -2.88 17.67 13.77
C GLU A 732 -4.15 17.10 13.12
N ARG A 733 -4.47 15.82 13.38
CA ARG A 733 -5.64 15.12 12.83
C ARG A 733 -6.79 14.99 13.82
N GLU A 734 -6.70 15.70 14.95
CA GLU A 734 -7.73 15.79 15.99
C GLU A 734 -8.21 14.41 16.49
N VAL A 735 -7.26 13.51 16.72
CA VAL A 735 -7.54 12.26 17.45
C VAL A 735 -8.11 12.61 18.82
N PRO A 736 -9.09 11.83 19.35
CA PRO A 736 -9.68 12.08 20.66
C PRO A 736 -8.63 12.33 21.74
N VAL A 737 -8.83 13.40 22.53
CA VAL A 737 -7.91 13.86 23.58
C VAL A 737 -7.55 12.76 24.57
N ALA A 738 -8.45 11.79 24.81
CA ALA A 738 -8.19 10.65 25.67
C ALA A 738 -7.10 9.71 25.12
N ASP A 739 -7.08 9.45 23.81
CA ASP A 739 -6.05 8.64 23.15
C ASP A 739 -4.72 9.40 23.13
N LEU A 740 -4.76 10.69 22.79
CA LEU A 740 -3.59 11.57 22.79
C LEU A 740 -2.93 11.67 24.17
N ARG A 741 -3.75 11.78 25.24
CA ARG A 741 -3.28 11.79 26.64
C ARG A 741 -2.55 10.52 27.02
N ARG A 742 -3.11 9.36 26.69
CA ARG A 742 -2.49 8.06 27.02
C ARG A 742 -1.19 7.86 26.25
N GLY A 743 -1.17 8.22 24.95
CA GLY A 743 0.04 8.21 24.13
C GLY A 743 1.15 9.11 24.68
N ALA A 744 0.81 10.37 25.00
CA ALA A 744 1.75 11.33 25.58
C ALA A 744 2.29 10.88 26.94
N ALA A 745 1.44 10.38 27.84
CA ALA A 745 1.87 9.86 29.13
C ALA A 745 2.80 8.64 28.99
N MET A 746 2.53 7.75 28.02
CA MET A 746 3.39 6.59 27.76
C MET A 746 4.77 7.02 27.26
N LEU A 747 4.84 7.94 26.31
CA LEU A 747 6.11 8.43 25.78
C LEU A 747 6.95 9.19 26.80
N LEU A 748 6.32 9.96 27.69
CA LEU A 748 7.03 10.62 28.79
C LEU A 748 7.56 9.64 29.84
N ARG A 749 6.92 8.47 30.00
CA ARG A 749 7.41 7.40 30.89
C ARG A 749 8.67 6.72 30.33
N SER A 750 8.81 6.66 29.01
CA SER A 750 9.94 6.05 28.28
C SER A 750 11.19 6.96 28.27
N ALA A 751 11.62 7.42 29.44
CA ALA A 751 12.44 8.60 29.69
C ALA A 751 13.84 8.66 29.02
N ASP A 752 14.36 7.57 28.46
CA ASP A 752 15.75 7.47 28.00
C ASP A 752 16.00 7.90 26.55
N ARG A 753 14.96 8.23 25.76
CA ARG A 753 15.10 8.56 24.32
C ARG A 753 14.54 9.94 23.91
N VAL A 754 14.39 10.87 24.85
CA VAL A 754 13.56 12.08 24.61
C VAL A 754 14.39 13.35 24.44
N PRO A 755 14.35 14.01 23.27
CA PRO A 755 14.83 15.38 23.16
C PRO A 755 14.05 16.29 24.11
N ALA A 756 14.75 17.09 24.92
CA ALA A 756 14.17 17.90 25.99
C ALA A 756 12.99 18.78 25.51
N VAL A 757 13.04 19.25 24.26
CA VAL A 757 11.98 20.07 23.64
C VAL A 757 10.64 19.34 23.58
N HIS A 758 10.61 18.07 23.12
CA HIS A 758 9.36 17.29 23.03
C HIS A 758 8.86 16.89 24.42
N ARG A 759 9.77 16.56 25.34
CA ARG A 759 9.42 16.25 26.73
C ARG A 759 8.66 17.40 27.39
N LEU A 760 9.18 18.62 27.25
CA LEU A 760 8.57 19.81 27.83
C LEU A 760 7.24 20.16 27.15
N ARG A 761 7.16 20.10 25.82
CA ARG A 761 5.91 20.34 25.09
C ARG A 761 4.77 19.43 25.57
N TRP A 762 5.02 18.12 25.60
CA TRP A 762 3.98 17.14 25.96
C TRP A 762 3.67 17.10 27.45
N ALA A 763 4.64 17.36 28.33
CA ALA A 763 4.38 17.55 29.76
C ALA A 763 3.48 18.78 30.00
N ARG A 764 3.76 19.92 29.35
CA ARG A 764 2.89 21.12 29.41
C ARG A 764 1.49 20.84 28.89
N TRP A 765 1.39 20.10 27.78
CA TRP A 765 0.11 19.70 27.20
C TRP A 765 -0.71 18.88 28.20
N LEU A 766 -0.09 17.89 28.86
CA LEU A 766 -0.75 17.05 29.86
C LEU A 766 -1.17 17.82 31.12
N VAL A 767 -0.34 18.74 31.63
CA VAL A 767 -0.70 19.60 32.77
C VAL A 767 -1.94 20.43 32.44
N ARG A 768 -2.00 21.03 31.25
CA ARG A 768 -3.15 21.82 30.79
C ARG A 768 -4.41 20.97 30.62
N ASP A 769 -4.28 19.77 30.07
CA ASP A 769 -5.41 18.84 29.94
C ASP A 769 -5.93 18.38 31.32
N ALA A 770 -5.04 18.00 32.24
CA ALA A 770 -5.41 17.63 33.61
C ALA A 770 -6.12 18.78 34.34
N TRP A 771 -5.60 19.99 34.20
CA TRP A 771 -6.20 21.21 34.77
C TRP A 771 -7.62 21.47 34.27
N ARG A 772 -7.85 21.34 32.95
CA ARG A 772 -9.18 21.52 32.34
C ARG A 772 -10.21 20.48 32.81
N ARG A 773 -9.74 19.30 33.21
CA ARG A 773 -10.59 18.22 33.74
C ARG A 773 -10.80 18.26 35.26
N TYR A 774 -10.26 19.28 35.94
CA TYR A 774 -10.23 19.35 37.41
C TYR A 774 -9.45 18.20 38.07
N ALA A 775 -8.51 17.58 37.35
CA ALA A 775 -7.59 16.56 37.87
C ALA A 775 -6.30 17.25 38.35
N PHE A 776 -6.42 17.99 39.46
CA PHE A 776 -5.34 18.81 40.01
C PHE A 776 -4.18 17.96 40.55
N PHE A 777 -4.47 16.76 41.05
CA PHE A 777 -3.44 15.81 41.46
C PHE A 777 -2.58 15.32 40.30
N GLU A 778 -3.20 14.95 39.18
CA GLU A 778 -2.48 14.60 37.95
C GLU A 778 -1.61 15.79 37.47
N ALA A 779 -2.16 17.00 37.49
CA ALA A 779 -1.43 18.21 37.10
C ALA A 779 -0.20 18.46 38.00
N ALA A 780 -0.33 18.30 39.32
CA ALA A 780 0.77 18.46 40.26
C ALA A 780 1.87 17.40 40.09
N LEU A 781 1.49 16.13 39.84
CA LEU A 781 2.44 15.06 39.58
C LEU A 781 3.26 15.30 38.30
N ILE A 782 2.59 15.67 37.21
CA ILE A 782 3.24 15.90 35.91
C ILE A 782 4.02 17.21 35.93
N GLY A 783 3.51 18.22 36.63
CA GLY A 783 4.16 19.52 36.80
C GLY A 783 5.58 19.41 37.31
N ARG A 784 5.91 18.40 38.14
CA ARG A 784 7.27 18.16 38.66
C ARG A 784 8.34 17.94 37.58
N ILE A 785 7.91 17.65 36.35
CA ILE A 785 8.79 17.45 35.18
C ILE A 785 9.06 18.80 34.47
N LEU A 786 8.30 19.85 34.77
CA LEU A 786 8.42 21.17 34.15
C LEU A 786 9.42 22.06 34.91
N PRO A 787 10.20 22.91 34.22
CA PRO A 787 11.06 23.91 34.84
C PRO A 787 10.23 25.05 35.43
N ASN A 788 10.73 25.67 36.50
CA ASN A 788 10.07 26.76 37.23
C ASN A 788 10.39 28.14 36.61
N ASP A 789 10.18 28.30 35.31
CA ASP A 789 10.70 29.44 34.54
C ASP A 789 9.57 30.36 34.04
N GLY A 790 8.88 31.07 34.94
CA GLY A 790 7.89 32.11 34.57
C GLY A 790 6.68 31.64 33.75
N GLU A 791 6.42 30.34 33.66
CA GLU A 791 5.31 29.76 32.93
C GLU A 791 4.04 29.61 33.79
N PRO A 792 2.84 29.69 33.18
CA PRO A 792 1.58 29.44 33.88
C PRO A 792 1.45 27.97 34.31
N LEU A 793 0.86 27.72 35.48
CA LEU A 793 0.69 26.37 36.09
C LEU A 793 2.01 25.71 36.51
N THR A 794 2.81 26.42 37.30
CA THR A 794 4.02 25.83 37.93
C THR A 794 3.66 24.70 38.90
N VAL A 795 4.66 23.92 39.33
CA VAL A 795 4.50 22.88 40.35
C VAL A 795 3.83 23.43 41.61
N ALA A 796 4.28 24.61 42.04
CA ALA A 796 3.75 25.29 43.22
C ALA A 796 2.27 25.62 43.04
N VAL A 797 1.86 26.15 41.88
CA VAL A 797 0.45 26.44 41.58
C VAL A 797 -0.39 25.18 41.58
N CYS A 798 0.07 24.11 40.93
CA CYS A 798 -0.66 22.85 40.89
C CYS A 798 -0.76 22.18 42.26
N THR A 799 0.27 22.30 43.08
CA THR A 799 0.27 21.74 44.44
C THR A 799 -0.63 22.56 45.36
N ALA A 800 -0.67 23.88 45.22
CA ALA A 800 -1.48 24.76 46.06
C ALA A 800 -3.00 24.54 45.86
N VAL A 801 -3.43 24.05 44.69
CA VAL A 801 -4.85 23.77 44.41
C VAL A 801 -5.28 22.31 44.67
N LEU A 802 -4.35 21.43 45.07
CA LEU A 802 -4.65 20.04 45.45
C LEU A 802 -5.83 19.89 46.42
N PRO A 803 -6.04 20.77 47.42
CA PRO A 803 -7.16 20.65 48.35
C PRO A 803 -8.55 20.65 47.70
N LEU A 804 -8.69 21.06 46.43
CA LEU A 804 -9.97 20.94 45.70
C LEU A 804 -10.34 19.49 45.39
N GLU A 805 -9.34 18.62 45.27
CA GLU A 805 -9.48 17.21 44.93
C GLU A 805 -9.21 16.31 46.15
N PHE A 806 -8.07 16.51 46.82
CA PHE A 806 -7.61 15.73 47.96
C PHE A 806 -7.04 16.64 49.05
N GLY A 807 -7.42 16.39 50.29
CA GLY A 807 -6.84 17.04 51.46
C GLY A 807 -7.17 16.30 52.76
N PRO A 808 -6.71 16.81 53.91
CA PRO A 808 -5.87 17.99 54.05
C PRO A 808 -4.44 17.75 53.55
N VAL A 809 -3.88 18.73 52.84
CA VAL A 809 -2.52 18.70 52.26
C VAL A 809 -1.47 19.27 53.22
N GLY A 810 -1.87 20.09 54.18
CA GLY A 810 -1.00 20.58 55.27
C GLY A 810 0.20 21.40 54.77
N GLY A 811 1.39 21.15 55.32
CA GLY A 811 2.59 21.96 55.05
C GLY A 811 3.01 22.05 53.58
N ALA A 812 2.62 21.10 52.72
CA ALA A 812 2.89 21.20 51.29
C ALA A 812 2.11 22.35 50.61
N LEU A 813 0.92 22.68 51.12
CA LEU A 813 0.15 23.85 50.69
C LEU A 813 0.84 25.15 51.09
N GLU A 814 1.34 25.24 52.33
CA GLU A 814 2.06 26.43 52.84
C GLU A 814 3.33 26.70 52.04
N VAL A 815 4.15 25.68 51.82
CA VAL A 815 5.39 25.80 51.02
C VAL A 815 5.06 26.24 49.59
N SER A 816 4.05 25.63 48.97
CA SER A 816 3.66 25.97 47.61
C SER A 816 3.11 27.39 47.50
N ALA A 817 2.33 27.85 48.49
CA ALA A 817 1.82 29.21 48.53
C ALA A 817 2.93 30.27 48.63
N LEU A 818 4.04 29.96 49.30
CA LEU A 818 5.22 30.84 49.40
C LEU A 818 6.03 30.91 48.11
N GLU A 819 6.01 29.86 47.29
CA GLU A 819 6.71 29.79 46.00
C GLU A 819 5.95 30.47 44.85
N VAL A 820 4.71 30.91 45.10
CA VAL A 820 3.84 31.49 44.08
C VAL A 820 3.97 33.02 44.04
N GLU A 821 4.54 33.54 42.94
CA GLU A 821 4.84 34.98 42.80
C GLU A 821 3.77 35.77 42.03
N ALA A 822 3.17 35.20 40.98
CA ALA A 822 2.28 35.96 40.12
C ALA A 822 0.89 36.16 40.77
N PRO A 823 0.25 37.34 40.66
CA PRO A 823 -1.03 37.60 41.32
C PRO A 823 -2.16 36.63 40.97
N ARG A 824 -2.17 36.11 39.73
CA ARG A 824 -3.17 35.12 39.27
C ARG A 824 -2.94 33.73 39.87
N ASP A 825 -1.67 33.37 40.03
CA ASP A 825 -1.27 32.13 40.67
C ASP A 825 -1.56 32.20 42.17
N GLN A 826 -1.29 33.36 42.81
CA GLN A 826 -1.64 33.63 44.20
C GLN A 826 -3.14 33.52 44.44
N SER A 827 -3.95 34.01 43.52
CA SER A 827 -5.41 33.85 43.55
C SER A 827 -5.82 32.38 43.53
N ALA A 828 -5.22 31.55 42.66
CA ALA A 828 -5.48 30.12 42.62
C ALA A 828 -5.05 29.42 43.91
N ALA A 829 -3.88 29.76 44.46
CA ALA A 829 -3.39 29.23 45.73
C ALA A 829 -4.29 29.63 46.91
N ALA A 830 -4.81 30.86 46.94
CA ALA A 830 -5.78 31.31 47.93
C ALA A 830 -7.10 30.52 47.85
N VAL A 831 -7.58 30.22 46.64
CA VAL A 831 -8.73 29.31 46.45
C VAL A 831 -8.43 27.90 46.96
N GLY A 832 -7.21 27.40 46.78
CA GLY A 832 -6.74 26.16 47.38
C GLY A 832 -6.76 26.19 48.91
N GLY A 833 -6.33 27.30 49.52
CA GLY A 833 -6.43 27.52 50.97
C GLY A 833 -7.88 27.56 51.48
N LEU A 834 -8.80 28.18 50.73
CA LEU A 834 -10.23 28.14 51.04
C LEU A 834 -10.77 26.71 50.97
N ALA A 835 -10.36 25.93 49.98
CA ALA A 835 -10.75 24.53 49.84
C ALA A 835 -10.21 23.65 50.98
N GLU A 836 -8.95 23.82 51.37
CA GLU A 836 -8.34 23.14 52.52
C GLU A 836 -9.13 23.41 53.81
N THR A 837 -9.49 24.67 54.04
CA THR A 837 -10.23 25.10 55.23
C THR A 837 -11.67 24.55 55.21
N LEU A 838 -12.38 24.74 54.09
CA LEU A 838 -13.81 24.42 54.00
C LEU A 838 -14.10 22.94 53.79
N LEU A 839 -13.32 22.24 52.98
CA LEU A 839 -13.61 20.84 52.62
C LEU A 839 -13.00 19.86 53.62
N TRP A 840 -11.87 20.22 54.24
CA TRP A 840 -11.07 19.28 55.04
C TRP A 840 -10.77 19.76 56.46
N GLY A 841 -10.98 21.05 56.78
CA GLY A 841 -10.70 21.59 58.10
C GLY A 841 -9.20 21.76 58.40
N GLY A 842 -8.35 21.80 57.38
CA GLY A 842 -6.90 21.87 57.56
C GLY A 842 -6.45 23.26 58.05
N PRO A 843 -5.64 23.36 59.13
CA PRO A 843 -5.21 24.65 59.68
C PRO A 843 -4.26 25.42 58.75
N ALA A 844 -3.57 24.73 57.85
CA ALA A 844 -2.73 25.33 56.80
C ALA A 844 -3.55 26.18 55.82
N GLY A 845 -4.82 25.80 55.58
CA GLY A 845 -5.71 26.51 54.67
C GLY A 845 -5.95 27.96 55.10
N GLY A 846 -6.30 28.16 56.37
CA GLY A 846 -6.55 29.50 56.92
C GLY A 846 -5.31 30.40 56.89
N GLN A 847 -4.12 29.82 57.11
CA GLN A 847 -2.86 30.56 57.02
C GLN A 847 -2.56 31.01 55.59
N VAL A 848 -2.75 30.13 54.61
CA VAL A 848 -2.55 30.48 53.19
C VAL A 848 -3.58 31.48 52.69
N VAL A 849 -4.84 31.37 53.11
CA VAL A 849 -5.85 32.40 52.81
C VAL A 849 -5.43 33.73 53.41
N GLY A 850 -5.03 33.80 54.67
CA GLY A 850 -4.57 35.04 55.29
C GLY A 850 -3.33 35.65 54.62
N LEU A 851 -2.43 34.83 54.09
CA LEU A 851 -1.26 35.28 53.34
C LEU A 851 -1.62 35.87 51.96
N LEU A 852 -2.55 35.24 51.25
CA LEU A 852 -2.83 35.51 49.83
C LEU A 852 -4.19 36.17 49.57
N GLN A 853 -4.91 36.59 50.61
CA GLN A 853 -6.27 37.14 50.51
C GLN A 853 -6.36 38.31 49.54
N GLU A 854 -5.38 39.21 49.51
CA GLU A 854 -5.36 40.39 48.62
C GLU A 854 -5.33 40.03 47.12
N ALA A 855 -4.91 38.81 46.77
CA ALA A 855 -4.92 38.32 45.39
C ALA A 855 -6.30 37.78 44.94
N LEU A 856 -7.26 37.63 45.86
CA LEU A 856 -8.62 37.21 45.53
C LEU A 856 -9.46 38.38 44.96
N PRO A 857 -10.35 38.11 43.99
CA PRO A 857 -11.37 39.07 43.56
C PRO A 857 -12.22 39.59 44.73
N PRO A 858 -12.86 40.77 44.63
CA PRO A 858 -13.54 41.42 45.75
C PRO A 858 -14.57 40.53 46.46
N ARG A 859 -15.47 39.83 45.74
CA ARG A 859 -16.47 38.95 46.39
C ARG A 859 -15.84 37.69 46.95
N TRP A 860 -14.75 37.23 46.36
CA TRP A 860 -13.96 36.11 46.90
C TRP A 860 -13.21 36.49 48.18
N ARG A 861 -12.79 37.75 48.34
CA ARG A 861 -12.25 38.28 49.61
C ARG A 861 -13.30 38.35 50.69
N GLU A 862 -14.48 38.90 50.38
CA GLU A 862 -15.62 38.90 51.32
C GLU A 862 -16.00 37.47 51.73
N PHE A 863 -15.97 36.53 50.77
CA PHE A 863 -16.21 35.13 51.06
C PHE A 863 -15.12 34.53 51.97
N ALA A 864 -13.85 34.85 51.74
CA ALA A 864 -12.76 34.43 52.61
C ALA A 864 -12.90 34.95 54.05
N ASP A 865 -13.36 36.19 54.23
CA ASP A 865 -13.67 36.75 55.55
C ASP A 865 -14.80 35.96 56.24
N PHE A 866 -15.84 35.56 55.49
CA PHE A 866 -16.90 34.69 56.04
C PHE A 866 -16.38 33.31 56.47
N VAL A 867 -15.41 32.76 55.74
CA VAL A 867 -14.75 31.50 56.14
C VAL A 867 -13.95 31.69 57.41
N ALA A 868 -13.23 32.80 57.57
CA ALA A 868 -12.46 33.10 58.76
C ALA A 868 -13.35 33.24 60.02
N GLU A 869 -14.54 33.81 59.88
CA GLU A 869 -15.53 33.94 60.96
C GLU A 869 -16.03 32.58 61.50
N LEU A 870 -15.96 31.49 60.72
CA LEU A 870 -16.36 30.15 61.17
C LEU A 870 -15.41 29.55 62.22
N GLY A 871 -14.18 30.06 62.31
CA GLY A 871 -13.13 29.50 63.15
C GLY A 871 -12.64 28.11 62.69
N PRO A 872 -11.85 27.41 63.51
CA PRO A 872 -11.34 26.07 63.19
C PRO A 872 -12.47 25.07 62.96
N LEU A 873 -12.47 24.39 61.82
CA LEU A 873 -13.46 23.37 61.46
C LEU A 873 -12.90 21.98 61.70
N ASP A 874 -13.29 21.31 62.78
CA ASP A 874 -12.93 19.91 63.00
C ASP A 874 -13.57 19.01 61.92
N GLY A 875 -12.78 18.65 60.90
CA GLY A 875 -13.21 17.77 59.79
C GLY A 875 -13.91 18.47 58.62
N GLY A 876 -13.85 19.82 58.54
CA GLY A 876 -14.43 20.59 57.43
C GLY A 876 -15.95 20.78 57.49
N LEU A 877 -16.53 21.31 56.42
CA LEU A 877 -17.98 21.49 56.29
C LEU A 877 -18.69 20.12 56.21
N PRO A 878 -19.83 19.95 56.89
CA PRO A 878 -20.61 18.71 56.82
C PRO A 878 -21.42 18.63 55.52
N LEU A 879 -20.73 18.59 54.36
CA LEU A 879 -21.35 18.57 53.02
C LEU A 879 -22.34 17.41 52.88
N ASN A 880 -22.04 16.26 53.48
CA ASN A 880 -22.95 15.10 53.51
C ASN A 880 -24.28 15.41 54.22
N ALA A 881 -24.29 16.23 55.28
CA ALA A 881 -25.51 16.64 55.96
C ALA A 881 -26.33 17.61 55.10
N PHE A 882 -25.67 18.56 54.42
CA PHE A 882 -26.33 19.45 53.45
C PHE A 882 -26.96 18.66 52.30
N SER A 883 -26.22 17.72 51.69
CA SER A 883 -26.72 16.86 50.62
C SER A 883 -27.82 15.90 51.10
N ALA A 884 -27.70 15.33 52.31
CA ALA A 884 -28.71 14.45 52.89
C ALA A 884 -30.00 15.21 53.17
N GLN A 885 -29.92 16.41 53.75
CA GLN A 885 -31.09 17.22 54.04
C GLN A 885 -31.74 17.76 52.76
N LEU A 886 -30.94 18.16 51.75
CA LEU A 886 -31.44 18.47 50.40
C LEU A 886 -32.18 17.30 49.76
N ALA A 887 -31.65 16.08 49.91
CA ALA A 887 -32.30 14.86 49.41
C ALA A 887 -33.61 14.54 50.16
N THR A 888 -33.73 14.92 51.44
CA THR A 888 -34.99 14.79 52.20
C THR A 888 -36.03 15.86 51.88
N THR A 889 -35.63 17.03 51.35
CA THR A 889 -36.55 18.08 50.87
C THR A 889 -37.05 17.91 49.45
N MET A 890 -36.78 16.79 48.79
CA MET A 890 -37.56 16.44 47.61
C MET A 890 -39.03 16.37 48.03
N THR A 891 -39.85 17.28 47.51
CA THR A 891 -41.27 17.33 47.89
C THR A 891 -41.91 15.98 47.58
N ALA A 892 -42.90 15.55 48.38
CA ALA A 892 -43.66 14.34 48.07
C ALA A 892 -44.25 14.36 46.65
N ALA A 893 -44.49 15.55 46.10
CA ALA A 893 -44.86 15.80 44.72
C ALA A 893 -43.72 15.47 43.72
N GLU A 894 -42.50 15.97 43.92
CA GLU A 894 -41.34 15.67 43.05
C GLU A 894 -40.92 14.20 43.12
N VAL A 895 -40.98 13.58 44.31
CA VAL A 895 -40.78 12.13 44.45
C VAL A 895 -41.87 11.38 43.68
N GLY A 896 -43.12 11.83 43.77
CA GLY A 896 -44.25 11.31 42.98
C GLY A 896 -44.03 11.44 41.47
N GLU A 897 -43.59 12.60 40.98
CA GLU A 897 -43.31 12.83 39.57
C GLU A 897 -42.16 11.97 39.04
N ARG A 898 -41.09 11.79 39.83
CA ARG A 898 -39.97 10.92 39.43
C ARG A 898 -40.35 9.44 39.42
N TRP A 899 -41.20 8.99 40.34
CA TRP A 899 -41.80 7.64 40.27
C TRP A 899 -42.71 7.49 39.04
N ALA A 900 -43.49 8.51 38.69
CA ALA A 900 -44.32 8.51 37.48
C ALA A 900 -43.49 8.48 36.19
N GLU A 901 -42.37 9.22 36.16
CA GLU A 901 -41.43 9.23 35.03
C GLU A 901 -40.69 7.88 34.89
N LEU A 902 -40.32 7.24 36.00
CA LEU A 902 -39.78 5.87 35.99
C LEU A 902 -40.79 4.88 35.38
N ALA A 903 -42.05 4.91 35.82
CA ALA A 903 -43.10 4.07 35.26
C ALA A 903 -43.27 4.30 33.75
N ARG A 904 -43.29 5.56 33.31
CA ARG A 904 -43.40 5.92 31.89
C ARG A 904 -42.24 5.36 31.05
N ARG A 905 -41.01 5.44 31.54
CA ARG A 905 -39.81 4.91 30.86
C ARG A 905 -39.80 3.38 30.82
N ILE A 906 -40.24 2.73 31.90
CA ILE A 906 -40.40 1.26 31.95
C ILE A 906 -41.46 0.81 30.94
N ASP A 907 -42.57 1.53 30.82
CA ASP A 907 -43.62 1.20 29.86
C ASP A 907 -43.18 1.42 28.40
N GLU A 908 -42.31 2.40 28.13
CA GLU A 908 -41.66 2.57 26.81
C GLU A 908 -40.76 1.38 26.46
N ILE A 909 -40.03 0.85 27.43
CA ILE A 909 -39.20 -0.36 27.29
C ILE A 909 -40.08 -1.59 27.07
N ARG A 910 -41.18 -1.72 27.82
CA ARG A 910 -42.17 -2.81 27.69
C ARG A 910 -42.75 -2.86 26.27
N ARG A 911 -43.19 -1.72 25.73
CA ARG A 911 -43.75 -1.60 24.36
C ARG A 911 -42.75 -1.89 23.24
N ARG A 912 -41.44 -1.83 23.51
CA ARG A 912 -40.38 -2.08 22.53
C ARG A 912 -39.93 -3.53 22.43
N ARG A 913 -40.65 -4.48 23.04
CA ARG A 913 -40.38 -5.92 22.92
C ARG A 913 -40.16 -6.37 21.46
N GLN A 914 -40.95 -5.84 20.52
CA GLN A 914 -40.87 -6.19 19.09
C GLN A 914 -39.60 -5.71 18.37
N ARG A 915 -38.75 -4.87 18.99
CA ARG A 915 -37.47 -4.43 18.42
C ARG A 915 -36.32 -5.42 18.66
N PHE A 916 -36.53 -6.43 19.51
CA PHE A 916 -35.56 -7.50 19.72
C PHE A 916 -35.74 -8.58 18.64
N ASN A 917 -34.93 -8.50 17.59
CA ASN A 917 -34.98 -9.42 16.44
C ASN A 917 -34.18 -10.72 16.65
N PHE A 918 -33.76 -11.01 17.89
CA PHE A 918 -32.92 -12.15 18.23
C PHE A 918 -33.32 -12.74 19.59
N ASP A 919 -33.16 -14.06 19.72
CA ASP A 919 -33.74 -14.85 20.82
C ASP A 919 -33.19 -14.46 22.20
N SER A 920 -31.88 -14.21 22.30
CA SER A 920 -31.24 -13.78 23.57
C SER A 920 -31.76 -12.42 24.05
N GLY A 921 -32.15 -11.51 23.13
CA GLY A 921 -32.72 -10.20 23.45
C GLY A 921 -34.18 -10.28 23.90
N GLN A 922 -34.94 -11.24 23.37
CA GLN A 922 -36.29 -11.52 23.83
C GLN A 922 -36.29 -12.20 25.21
N ALA A 923 -35.42 -13.19 25.41
CA ALA A 923 -35.25 -13.86 26.71
C ALA A 923 -34.84 -12.89 27.83
N TRP A 924 -33.91 -11.98 27.51
CA TRP A 924 -33.57 -10.83 28.34
C TRP A 924 -34.81 -10.01 28.74
N HIS A 925 -35.71 -9.72 27.79
CA HIS A 925 -36.78 -8.73 27.95
C HIS A 925 -37.89 -9.35 28.79
N ASP A 926 -38.27 -10.56 28.39
CA ASP A 926 -39.27 -11.37 29.08
C ASP A 926 -38.83 -11.67 30.52
N GLY A 927 -37.54 -11.92 30.76
CA GLY A 927 -37.01 -12.15 32.11
C GLY A 927 -37.07 -10.92 33.02
N MET A 928 -36.82 -9.71 32.50
CA MET A 928 -36.92 -8.47 33.30
C MET A 928 -38.37 -8.06 33.61
N PHE A 929 -39.31 -8.46 32.75
CA PHE A 929 -40.74 -8.19 32.88
C PHE A 929 -41.56 -9.38 33.40
N ALA A 930 -40.89 -10.46 33.84
CA ALA A 930 -41.52 -11.58 34.53
C ALA A 930 -42.18 -11.12 35.84
N ALA A 931 -42.97 -12.00 36.46
CA ALA A 931 -43.69 -11.70 37.71
C ALA A 931 -42.74 -11.30 38.87
N ASP A 932 -41.52 -11.84 38.87
CA ASP A 932 -40.42 -11.55 39.79
C ASP A 932 -39.32 -10.68 39.16
N GLY A 933 -39.53 -10.20 37.93
CA GLY A 933 -38.58 -9.39 37.19
C GLY A 933 -38.42 -8.00 37.81
N PHE A 934 -37.18 -7.51 37.88
CA PHE A 934 -36.90 -6.26 38.58
C PHE A 934 -37.56 -5.02 37.96
N LEU A 935 -37.84 -5.00 36.65
CA LEU A 935 -38.58 -3.89 36.04
C LEU A 935 -40.07 -3.93 36.40
N THR A 936 -40.65 -5.13 36.58
CA THR A 936 -42.01 -5.31 37.11
C THR A 936 -42.11 -4.84 38.56
N LEU A 937 -41.10 -5.13 39.37
CA LEU A 937 -41.03 -4.69 40.77
C LEU A 937 -40.91 -3.16 40.88
N ILE A 938 -40.12 -2.52 40.02
CA ILE A 938 -40.02 -1.05 39.99
C ILE A 938 -41.34 -0.41 39.54
N ASP A 939 -42.01 -0.97 38.53
CA ASP A 939 -43.30 -0.50 38.02
C ASP A 939 -44.42 -0.63 39.09
N ALA A 940 -44.42 -1.74 39.84
CA ALA A 940 -45.32 -1.94 40.96
C ALA A 940 -45.09 -0.92 42.09
N ALA A 941 -43.84 -0.63 42.43
CA ALA A 941 -43.49 0.36 43.46
C ALA A 941 -43.73 1.82 43.02
N ALA A 942 -43.75 2.09 41.71
CA ALA A 942 -44.18 3.37 41.20
C ALA A 942 -45.68 3.60 41.47
N THR A 943 -46.49 2.55 41.34
CA THR A 943 -47.96 2.57 41.49
C THR A 943 -48.41 2.45 42.95
N ASP A 944 -47.74 1.61 43.75
CA ASP A 944 -48.03 1.39 45.17
C ASP A 944 -46.88 1.92 46.06
N PRO A 945 -47.08 3.07 46.74
CA PRO A 945 -46.08 3.64 47.64
C PRO A 945 -45.62 2.71 48.77
N ALA A 946 -46.44 1.75 49.21
CA ALA A 946 -46.11 0.83 50.30
C ALA A 946 -44.96 -0.14 49.93
N LEU A 947 -44.73 -0.37 48.64
CA LEU A 947 -43.67 -1.27 48.15
C LEU A 947 -42.31 -0.58 48.01
N ARG A 948 -42.25 0.75 48.09
CA ARG A 948 -41.04 1.56 47.85
C ARG A 948 -39.90 1.32 48.84
N PRO A 949 -40.12 1.16 50.16
CA PRO A 949 -39.03 0.95 51.11
C PRO A 949 -38.30 -0.39 50.95
N ALA A 950 -39.03 -1.45 50.60
CA ALA A 950 -38.47 -2.80 50.45
C ALA A 950 -37.74 -3.01 49.10
N LEU A 951 -38.07 -2.22 48.08
CA LEU A 951 -37.58 -2.38 46.70
C LEU A 951 -36.05 -2.31 46.60
N GLY A 952 -35.40 -1.35 47.26
CA GLY A 952 -33.96 -1.09 47.11
C GLY A 952 -33.08 -2.32 47.40
N SER A 953 -33.50 -3.16 48.34
CA SER A 953 -32.82 -4.41 48.71
C SER A 953 -33.04 -5.57 47.72
N GLY A 954 -34.15 -5.55 46.97
CA GLY A 954 -34.51 -6.57 45.98
C GLY A 954 -33.94 -6.31 44.58
N LEU A 955 -33.38 -5.12 44.30
CA LEU A 955 -32.82 -4.77 43.00
C LEU A 955 -31.37 -5.27 42.83
N PRO A 956 -30.98 -5.82 41.67
CA PRO A 956 -29.64 -6.35 41.43
C PRO A 956 -28.56 -5.26 41.53
N SER A 957 -27.45 -5.56 42.21
CA SER A 957 -26.28 -4.66 42.29
C SER A 957 -25.50 -4.58 40.98
N ASP A 958 -25.50 -5.66 40.20
CA ASP A 958 -24.91 -5.78 38.87
C ASP A 958 -25.99 -6.25 37.89
N VAL A 959 -26.56 -5.30 37.15
CA VAL A 959 -27.66 -5.52 36.19
C VAL A 959 -27.18 -6.41 35.05
N ARG A 960 -25.99 -6.16 34.52
CA ARG A 960 -25.38 -6.95 33.44
C ARG A 960 -25.26 -8.42 33.81
N ARG A 961 -24.69 -8.73 34.98
CA ARG A 961 -24.53 -10.12 35.45
C ARG A 961 -25.86 -10.77 35.79
N HIS A 962 -26.86 -10.00 36.20
CA HIS A 962 -28.21 -10.52 36.42
C HIS A 962 -28.89 -10.88 35.09
N VAL A 963 -28.78 -10.02 34.07
CA VAL A 963 -29.33 -10.28 32.73
C VAL A 963 -28.61 -11.44 32.04
N ASP A 964 -27.28 -11.54 32.15
CA ASP A 964 -26.52 -12.72 31.66
C ASP A 964 -27.05 -14.03 32.28
N ARG A 965 -27.46 -14.01 33.57
CA ARG A 965 -28.09 -15.18 34.22
C ARG A 965 -29.48 -15.47 33.69
N LEU A 966 -30.30 -14.47 33.42
CA LEU A 966 -31.64 -14.64 32.84
C LEU A 966 -31.57 -15.26 31.44
N VAL A 967 -30.65 -14.79 30.60
CA VAL A 967 -30.43 -15.34 29.25
C VAL A 967 -29.87 -16.77 29.31
N ALA A 968 -28.92 -17.03 30.22
CA ALA A 968 -28.41 -18.39 30.44
C ALA A 968 -29.49 -19.35 30.95
N ALA A 969 -30.37 -18.91 31.85
CA ALA A 969 -31.48 -19.72 32.36
C ALA A 969 -32.53 -20.04 31.29
N ALA A 970 -32.66 -19.19 30.26
CA ALA A 970 -33.48 -19.42 29.08
C ALA A 970 -32.79 -20.31 28.02
N GLY A 971 -31.59 -20.82 28.29
CA GLY A 971 -30.82 -21.69 27.39
C GLY A 971 -30.28 -20.98 26.14
N GLN A 972 -30.17 -19.65 26.17
CA GLN A 972 -29.76 -18.84 25.03
C GLN A 972 -28.27 -18.48 25.07
N GLU A 973 -27.71 -18.16 23.90
CA GLU A 973 -26.30 -17.72 23.80
C GLU A 973 -26.03 -16.42 24.56
N ARG A 974 -24.78 -16.27 25.02
CA ARG A 974 -24.33 -15.13 25.81
C ARG A 974 -24.43 -13.83 24.99
N ILE A 975 -24.96 -12.77 25.61
CA ILE A 975 -25.17 -11.48 24.95
C ILE A 975 -23.84 -10.85 24.52
N GLN A 976 -23.76 -10.44 23.26
CA GLN A 976 -22.68 -9.60 22.75
C GLN A 976 -22.91 -8.12 23.12
N TRP A 977 -22.47 -7.75 24.32
CA TRP A 977 -22.71 -6.45 24.94
C TRP A 977 -22.25 -5.24 24.11
N GLY A 978 -21.26 -5.40 23.22
CA GLY A 978 -20.73 -4.31 22.38
C GLY A 978 -21.77 -3.61 21.49
N ARG A 979 -22.84 -4.32 21.08
CA ARG A 979 -23.93 -3.73 20.27
C ARG A 979 -25.13 -3.26 21.10
N GLN A 980 -25.17 -3.57 22.40
CA GLN A 980 -26.32 -3.35 23.28
C GLN A 980 -25.99 -2.51 24.54
N THR A 981 -24.80 -1.92 24.60
CA THR A 981 -24.32 -1.15 25.77
C THR A 981 -25.21 0.07 26.06
N SER A 982 -25.72 0.76 25.04
CA SER A 982 -26.61 1.91 25.24
C SER A 982 -27.95 1.53 25.89
N TYR A 983 -28.47 0.33 25.58
CA TYR A 983 -29.70 -0.17 26.16
C TYR A 983 -29.48 -0.70 27.58
N LEU A 984 -28.34 -1.36 27.84
CA LEU A 984 -27.91 -1.74 29.20
C LEU A 984 -27.77 -0.50 30.11
N ASN A 985 -27.04 0.52 29.67
CA ASN A 985 -26.83 1.75 30.45
C ASN A 985 -28.16 2.44 30.79
N ARG A 986 -29.15 2.38 29.88
CA ARG A 986 -30.49 2.92 30.12
C ARG A 986 -31.23 2.12 31.20
N VAL A 987 -31.12 0.79 31.22
CA VAL A 987 -31.74 -0.05 32.27
C VAL A 987 -31.01 0.14 33.60
N GLU A 988 -29.68 0.21 33.60
CA GLU A 988 -28.87 0.48 34.79
C GLU A 988 -29.21 1.83 35.41
N ALA A 989 -29.40 2.87 34.59
CA ALA A 989 -29.85 4.18 35.05
C ALA A 989 -31.22 4.10 35.75
N LEU A 990 -32.17 3.32 35.23
CA LEU A 990 -33.49 3.13 35.86
C LEU A 990 -33.38 2.40 37.21
N VAL A 991 -32.53 1.37 37.29
CA VAL A 991 -32.31 0.60 38.53
C VAL A 991 -31.62 1.47 39.59
N LEU A 992 -30.63 2.27 39.20
CA LEU A 992 -29.94 3.22 40.08
C LEU A 992 -30.89 4.31 40.57
N GLU A 993 -31.70 4.88 39.68
CA GLU A 993 -32.68 5.90 40.03
C GLU A 993 -33.76 5.33 40.98
N ALA A 994 -34.31 4.15 40.70
CA ALA A 994 -35.26 3.48 41.59
C ALA A 994 -34.67 3.15 42.97
N ARG A 995 -33.39 2.70 43.02
CA ARG A 995 -32.69 2.47 44.29
C ARG A 995 -32.47 3.77 45.06
N SER A 996 -32.15 4.87 44.37
CA SER A 996 -32.00 6.19 45.00
C SER A 996 -33.30 6.72 45.59
N LEU A 997 -34.43 6.57 44.88
CA LEU A 997 -35.76 7.00 45.34
C LEU A 997 -36.29 6.11 46.47
N SER A 998 -36.02 4.80 46.42
CA SER A 998 -36.34 3.84 47.49
C SER A 998 -35.53 4.12 48.77
N ALA A 999 -34.24 4.47 48.63
CA ALA A 999 -33.40 4.88 49.74
C ALA A 999 -33.83 6.23 50.33
N ALA A 1000 -34.29 7.18 49.51
CA ALA A 1000 -34.86 8.44 49.96
C ALA A 1000 -36.14 8.22 50.80
N ALA A 1001 -37.01 7.30 50.38
CA ALA A 1001 -38.22 6.92 51.13
C ALA A 1001 -37.90 6.22 52.48
N SER A 1002 -36.79 5.47 52.56
CA SER A 1002 -36.36 4.79 53.79
C SER A 1002 -35.53 5.68 54.73
N ARG A 1003 -34.99 6.80 54.24
CA ARG A 1003 -34.16 7.75 55.01
C ARG A 1003 -34.94 8.92 55.60
N ALA A 1004 -36.25 9.01 55.34
CA ALA A 1004 -37.13 9.99 55.98
C ALA A 1004 -37.13 9.88 57.53
N ASP A 1005 -36.67 8.74 58.08
CA ASP A 1005 -36.58 8.48 59.53
C ASP A 1005 -35.18 8.72 60.15
N ALA A 1006 -34.17 9.15 59.39
CA ALA A 1006 -32.81 9.42 59.92
C ALA A 1006 -32.46 10.92 59.89
N GLU A 1007 -32.89 11.67 60.90
CA GLU A 1007 -32.56 13.09 61.08
C GLU A 1007 -31.04 13.30 61.24
N THR A 1008 -30.33 13.59 60.14
CA THR A 1008 -29.01 14.22 60.20
C THR A 1008 -29.18 15.70 59.88
N ALA A 1009 -29.62 16.49 60.86
CA ALA A 1009 -29.88 17.91 60.68
C ALA A 1009 -28.56 18.68 60.44
N VAL A 1010 -28.57 19.66 59.51
CA VAL A 1010 -27.45 20.59 59.35
C VAL A 1010 -27.25 21.37 60.68
N PRO A 1011 -26.03 21.32 61.28
CA PRO A 1011 -25.76 22.01 62.54
C PRO A 1011 -26.01 23.51 62.45
N VAL A 1012 -26.57 24.10 63.51
CA VAL A 1012 -26.98 25.52 63.55
C VAL A 1012 -25.81 26.46 63.21
N ALA A 1013 -24.59 26.12 63.63
CA ALA A 1013 -23.37 26.89 63.37
C ALA A 1013 -23.10 27.12 61.88
N PHE A 1014 -23.50 26.21 60.98
CA PHE A 1014 -23.23 26.29 59.55
C PHE A 1014 -24.37 26.90 58.72
N ARG A 1015 -25.56 27.09 59.32
CA ARG A 1015 -26.72 27.63 58.61
C ARG A 1015 -26.52 29.09 58.20
N GLY A 1016 -25.95 29.90 59.09
CA GLY A 1016 -25.63 31.30 58.80
C GLY A 1016 -24.64 31.43 57.63
N PHE A 1017 -23.62 30.58 57.60
CA PHE A 1017 -22.67 30.51 56.49
C PHE A 1017 -23.32 30.07 55.18
N ALA A 1018 -24.22 29.08 55.22
CA ALA A 1018 -24.93 28.62 54.04
C ALA A 1018 -25.79 29.72 53.40
N VAL A 1019 -26.49 30.53 54.21
CA VAL A 1019 -27.27 31.69 53.75
C VAL A 1019 -26.38 32.74 53.09
N ARG A 1020 -25.24 33.08 53.70
CA ARG A 1020 -24.30 34.05 53.12
C ARG A 1020 -23.70 33.54 51.81
N THR A 1021 -23.33 32.25 51.77
CA THR A 1021 -22.82 31.59 50.55
C THR A 1021 -23.85 31.63 49.42
N ALA A 1022 -25.13 31.35 49.71
CA ALA A 1022 -26.20 31.40 48.72
C ALA A 1022 -26.46 32.82 48.16
N ARG A 1023 -26.35 33.86 49.00
CA ARG A 1023 -26.48 35.26 48.59
C ARG A 1023 -25.29 35.73 47.75
N ALA A 1024 -24.08 35.27 48.06
CA ALA A 1024 -22.87 35.61 47.33
C ALA A 1024 -22.70 34.80 46.02
N TRP A 1025 -23.45 33.70 45.86
CA TRP A 1025 -23.27 32.68 44.83
C TRP A 1025 -23.08 33.21 43.41
N ASP A 1026 -24.04 33.99 42.91
CA ASP A 1026 -24.03 34.49 41.53
C ASP A 1026 -22.84 35.45 41.31
N GLY A 1027 -22.42 36.13 42.38
CA GLY A 1027 -21.24 36.98 42.40
C GLY A 1027 -19.92 36.23 42.32
N LEU A 1028 -19.79 35.20 43.15
CA LEU A 1028 -18.61 34.33 43.15
C LEU A 1028 -18.44 33.64 41.80
N PHE A 1029 -19.55 33.16 41.21
CA PHE A 1029 -19.56 32.55 39.89
C PHE A 1029 -19.20 33.56 38.79
N SER A 1030 -19.78 34.77 38.81
CA SER A 1030 -19.49 35.81 37.83
C SER A 1030 -18.03 36.26 37.87
N GLU A 1031 -17.45 36.45 39.07
CA GLU A 1031 -16.04 36.83 39.20
C GLU A 1031 -15.09 35.68 38.81
N ALA A 1032 -15.48 34.42 39.07
CA ALA A 1032 -14.71 33.26 38.64
C ALA A 1032 -14.72 33.07 37.11
N ASP A 1033 -15.86 33.26 36.45
CA ASP A 1033 -16.00 33.03 35.00
C ASP A 1033 -15.26 34.07 34.15
N VAL A 1034 -15.08 35.29 34.67
CA VAL A 1034 -14.32 36.38 34.02
C VAL A 1034 -12.81 36.11 34.03
N LEU A 1035 -12.30 35.22 34.90
CA LEU A 1035 -10.88 34.89 34.92
C LEU A 1035 -10.48 34.13 33.64
N PRO A 1036 -9.36 34.49 32.98
CA PRO A 1036 -8.92 33.79 31.78
C PRO A 1036 -8.51 32.34 32.11
N PRO A 1037 -8.79 31.36 31.24
CA PRO A 1037 -8.18 30.03 31.33
C PRO A 1037 -6.65 30.17 31.39
N PRO A 1038 -5.95 29.48 32.32
CA PRO A 1038 -6.43 28.39 33.17
C PRO A 1038 -6.99 28.80 34.55
N TYR A 1039 -6.89 30.06 34.97
CA TYR A 1039 -7.11 30.51 36.37
C TYR A 1039 -8.56 30.48 36.88
N ARG A 1040 -9.55 30.39 36.00
CA ARG A 1040 -10.96 30.20 36.42
C ARG A 1040 -11.27 28.82 37.00
N HIS A 1041 -10.52 27.78 36.60
CA HIS A 1041 -10.89 26.39 36.91
C HIS A 1041 -10.86 26.07 38.43
N PRO A 1042 -9.87 26.51 39.23
CA PRO A 1042 -9.88 26.29 40.68
C PRO A 1042 -11.12 26.88 41.38
N ALA A 1043 -11.47 28.12 41.04
CA ALA A 1043 -12.62 28.82 41.61
C ALA A 1043 -13.94 28.12 41.26
N LEU A 1044 -14.11 27.72 40.00
CA LEU A 1044 -15.28 26.95 39.55
C LEU A 1044 -15.36 25.57 40.21
N ALA A 1045 -14.22 24.89 40.39
CA ALA A 1045 -14.17 23.59 41.08
C ALA A 1045 -14.59 23.71 42.56
N LEU A 1046 -14.15 24.76 43.26
CA LEU A 1046 -14.59 25.00 44.64
C LEU A 1046 -16.08 25.29 44.72
N LEU A 1047 -16.61 26.13 43.82
CA LEU A 1047 -18.05 26.39 43.75
C LEU A 1047 -18.82 25.09 43.49
N GLN A 1048 -18.38 24.24 42.57
CA GLN A 1048 -19.03 22.96 42.32
C GLN A 1048 -19.10 22.08 43.59
N ARG A 1049 -18.07 22.11 44.45
CA ARG A 1049 -18.08 21.39 45.74
C ARG A 1049 -19.02 22.01 46.77
N LEU A 1050 -19.23 23.32 46.72
CA LEU A 1050 -20.07 24.08 47.66
C LEU A 1050 -21.53 24.22 47.20
N GLU A 1051 -21.88 23.75 46.00
CA GLU A 1051 -23.23 23.82 45.45
C GLU A 1051 -24.32 23.26 46.38
N PRO A 1052 -24.11 22.13 47.09
CA PRO A 1052 -25.09 21.64 48.05
C PRO A 1052 -25.35 22.63 49.20
N VAL A 1053 -24.34 23.39 49.63
CA VAL A 1053 -24.48 24.36 50.73
C VAL A 1053 -25.36 25.54 50.32
N ALA A 1054 -25.09 26.11 49.14
CA ALA A 1054 -25.86 27.23 48.62
C ALA A 1054 -27.30 26.82 48.27
N THR A 1055 -27.47 25.65 47.65
CA THR A 1055 -28.79 25.12 47.28
C THR A 1055 -29.63 24.82 48.51
N TRP A 1056 -29.04 24.24 49.56
CA TRP A 1056 -29.73 23.98 50.82
C TRP A 1056 -30.31 25.25 51.43
N ALA A 1057 -29.53 26.33 51.48
CA ALA A 1057 -29.98 27.61 52.02
C ALA A 1057 -31.11 28.23 51.19
N ARG A 1058 -31.08 28.13 49.86
CA ARG A 1058 -32.18 28.62 48.99
C ARG A 1058 -33.51 27.90 49.24
N VAL A 1059 -33.45 26.66 49.73
CA VAL A 1059 -34.64 25.83 49.99
C VAL A 1059 -35.14 25.95 51.43
N HIS A 1060 -34.25 26.16 52.41
CA HIS A 1060 -34.56 26.03 53.85
C HIS A 1060 -34.41 27.29 54.69
N ALA A 1061 -33.85 28.38 54.15
CA ALA A 1061 -33.57 29.62 54.86
C ALA A 1061 -34.15 30.82 54.11
#